data_AF-A0A2Z6M5T3-F1
#
_entry.id   AF-A0A2Z6M5T3-F1
#
_cell.length_a   1.000
_cell.length_b   1.000
_cell.length_c   1.000
_cell.angle_alpha   90.00
_cell.angle_beta   90.00
_cell.angle_gamma   90.00
#
_symmetry.space_group_name_H-M   'P 1'
#
loop_
_entity.id
_entity.type
_entity.pdbx_description
1 polymer ?
#
loop_
_entity_poly.entity_id
_entity_poly.type
_entity_poly.pdbx_seq_one_letter_code
_entity_poly.pdbx_strand_id
1 'polypeptide(L)'
;MCIKQLFLPMRVITSSCRSWLEHIQHLHEVLTFLQEQGLVANKNKCHFGQQTVEYLGHLISGQGVSVDPNKVLSVTNWPTPRNVKGVRGFLGLTGYYRKFIKDYGKVAKPLTDMTKKDAFVWGVKAQEAFDTLKRNLTTAPVLALPDFTKDFIIECDASGGGIGAILMQDKRPVAYFSKALGIRNLTKSAYEKELMAVVLAIQHWRPYLIGRKFIVSTDQKSLKQLLQQRMVSADQQNWAAKLLGYDFDIVYKPGKLNKGADALSRVNEGGEMFQVVSSMQRLEEEVVKVEIREDTQLQQVIEALKRDVNSKPGYVYRQGVLLYEGRLVLSAQSTLIPTLLAEFHATPQGGHSGFYRTYRRISTNVYWMGMKNRVQKFVKACDTCQRQKYLTTTPGGLLQPLPIPNHIWEDLSMDFITGLPKSKGYEAILVVVDRLSKYVHFIPLKHPYTARVVAEVFVREVVRLHGIPLSIISDRNRIFVSNFWKELFKLQGTKLRMSTAYHPETDGQTEVVNRCLETYLRCFIADQPKTWSNWLSWAELWFNTSYHASTGQTPYEIVYGRPPPVITRWLQGETRVEAVQKELLDKDEALRQLRAQLQRAQDRLKQMADRKRYDRSFEVGEWVFVKLRAHRQQSVVCRIYAKLAASVGSCVHPVFHVSLLKKVVGTYHEEEALPELEGENGVLIEPERVLASRVVQVQNEKVDQILVQWKGQGAEEATWDDAVMIRSQFPQFCLEDKTIVSGGSIVRTLGPREWIVYSRRKNIPKS
;
A
#
# COMPACT_ATOMS: atom_id res chain seq x y z
N MET A 1 48.98 -20.27 5.42
CA MET A 1 48.15 -20.71 4.27
C MET A 1 46.98 -19.75 4.17
N CYS A 2 46.91 -18.98 3.08
CA CYS A 2 46.45 -17.60 3.16
C CYS A 2 45.39 -17.27 2.09
N ILE A 3 44.35 -16.60 2.55
CA ILE A 3 43.18 -16.16 1.79
C ILE A 3 43.52 -14.78 1.21
N LYS A 4 42.98 -14.42 0.05
CA LYS A 4 43.07 -13.06 -0.52
C LYS A 4 41.65 -12.54 -0.73
N GLN A 5 41.06 -11.87 0.25
CA GLN A 5 39.87 -11.04 0.03
C GLN A 5 39.58 -10.10 1.20
N LEU A 6 39.48 -8.80 0.89
CA LEU A 6 38.93 -7.80 1.81
C LEU A 6 37.39 -7.92 1.74
N PHE A 7 36.74 -8.36 2.82
CA PHE A 7 35.28 -8.42 2.89
C PHE A 7 34.74 -7.20 3.64
N LEU A 8 33.96 -6.35 2.95
CA LEU A 8 33.29 -5.19 3.55
C LEU A 8 31.76 -5.34 3.56
N PRO A 9 31.18 -5.65 4.73
CA PRO A 9 29.84 -5.22 5.08
C PRO A 9 29.93 -4.29 6.30
N MET A 10 30.02 -2.97 6.07
CA MET A 10 29.81 -1.83 6.98
C MET A 10 30.29 -1.86 8.46
N ARG A 11 30.91 -2.92 9.01
CA ARG A 11 31.27 -3.05 10.44
C ARG A 11 32.51 -3.91 10.74
N VAL A 12 33.12 -4.59 9.76
CA VAL A 12 34.30 -5.46 10.01
C VAL A 12 35.24 -5.42 8.79
N ILE A 13 36.54 -5.22 9.01
CA ILE A 13 37.60 -5.31 8.00
C ILE A 13 38.44 -6.54 8.30
N THR A 14 38.56 -7.46 7.34
CA THR A 14 39.46 -8.61 7.42
C THR A 14 40.57 -8.45 6.38
N SER A 15 41.82 -8.35 6.81
CA SER A 15 43.00 -8.47 5.95
C SER A 15 43.52 -9.90 6.01
N SER A 16 43.86 -10.46 4.85
CA SER A 16 44.31 -11.84 4.73
C SER A 16 45.61 -11.85 3.90
N CYS A 17 46.72 -12.27 4.53
CA CYS A 17 48.09 -11.95 4.08
C CYS A 17 48.97 -13.23 4.05
N ARG A 18 49.98 -13.30 3.18
CA ARG A 18 50.80 -14.52 2.98
C ARG A 18 51.89 -14.71 4.03
N SER A 19 52.34 -13.63 4.64
CA SER A 19 53.35 -13.60 5.70
C SER A 19 52.94 -12.66 6.83
N TRP A 20 53.59 -12.81 8.00
CA TRP A 20 53.39 -11.90 9.12
C TRP A 20 53.79 -10.46 8.76
N LEU A 21 54.86 -10.29 7.99
CA LEU A 21 55.33 -8.98 7.52
C LEU A 21 54.29 -8.27 6.63
N GLU A 22 53.71 -8.99 5.67
CA GLU A 22 52.60 -8.45 4.85
C GLU A 22 51.37 -8.12 5.70
N HIS A 23 51.11 -8.90 6.75
CA HIS A 23 49.98 -8.65 7.65
C HIS A 23 50.12 -7.34 8.42
N ILE A 24 51.32 -7.06 8.93
CA ILE A 24 51.62 -5.80 9.61
C ILE A 24 51.52 -4.62 8.64
N GLN A 25 52.02 -4.78 7.41
CA GLN A 25 51.93 -3.73 6.38
C GLN A 25 50.48 -3.41 6.02
N HIS A 26 49.65 -4.41 5.70
CA HIS A 26 48.23 -4.19 5.41
C HIS A 26 47.48 -3.63 6.61
N LEU A 27 47.83 -4.05 7.83
CA LEU A 27 47.21 -3.49 9.04
C LEU A 27 47.54 -2.01 9.19
N HIS A 28 48.79 -1.61 8.93
CA HIS A 28 49.22 -0.23 8.94
C HIS A 28 48.43 0.60 7.91
N GLU A 29 48.39 0.15 6.66
CA GLU A 29 47.63 0.82 5.58
C GLU A 29 46.14 1.00 5.93
N VAL A 30 45.50 -0.04 6.47
CA VAL A 30 44.08 0.01 6.86
C VAL A 30 43.84 0.99 8.02
N LEU A 31 44.69 0.97 9.05
CA LEU A 31 44.53 1.86 10.20
C LEU A 31 44.81 3.32 9.85
N THR A 32 45.83 3.58 9.02
CA THR A 32 46.10 4.92 8.47
C THR A 32 44.91 5.43 7.67
N PHE A 33 44.34 4.60 6.79
CA PHE A 33 43.16 4.97 6.02
C PHE A 33 41.95 5.28 6.91
N LEU A 34 41.70 4.49 7.96
CA LEU A 34 40.62 4.77 8.91
C LEU A 34 40.83 6.12 9.61
N GLN A 35 42.07 6.42 10.02
CA GLN A 35 42.43 7.68 10.64
C GLN A 35 42.22 8.87 9.69
N GLU A 36 42.67 8.76 8.44
CA GLU A 36 42.50 9.80 7.41
C GLU A 36 41.03 10.10 7.12
N GLN A 37 40.16 9.08 7.15
CA GLN A 37 38.72 9.23 6.91
C GLN A 37 37.91 9.57 8.17
N GLY A 38 38.57 9.81 9.31
CA GLY A 38 37.91 10.13 10.59
C GLY A 38 37.08 8.97 11.16
N LEU A 39 37.41 7.73 10.82
CA LEU A 39 36.73 6.52 11.30
C LEU A 39 37.50 5.90 12.47
N VAL A 40 36.78 5.50 13.51
CA VAL A 40 37.36 4.85 14.70
C VAL A 40 36.94 3.38 14.80
N ALA A 41 37.89 2.50 15.10
CA ALA A 41 37.65 1.08 15.32
C ALA A 41 37.43 0.80 16.82
N ASN A 42 36.42 -0.01 17.16
CA ASN A 42 36.17 -0.40 18.54
C ASN A 42 37.17 -1.50 18.96
N LYS A 43 38.17 -1.12 19.79
CA LYS A 43 39.24 -2.01 20.25
C LYS A 43 38.74 -3.33 20.82
N ASN A 44 37.62 -3.33 21.55
CA ASN A 44 37.07 -4.54 22.19
C ASN A 44 36.50 -5.55 21.18
N LYS A 45 36.30 -5.15 19.92
CA LYS A 45 35.80 -6.02 18.84
C LYS A 45 36.88 -6.33 17.79
N CYS A 46 38.07 -5.76 17.93
CA CYS A 46 39.18 -5.96 17.01
C CYS A 46 40.03 -7.15 17.43
N HIS A 47 40.29 -8.04 16.47
CA HIS A 47 41.18 -9.18 16.66
C HIS A 47 42.26 -9.10 15.59
N PHE A 48 43.53 -9.03 15.99
CA PHE A 48 44.66 -8.87 15.08
C PHE A 48 45.55 -10.11 15.09
N GLY A 49 46.09 -10.48 13.91
CA GLY A 49 47.11 -11.52 13.79
C GLY A 49 46.68 -12.95 14.13
N GLN A 50 45.38 -13.25 14.03
CA GLN A 50 44.83 -14.56 14.37
C GLN A 50 44.97 -15.56 13.21
N GLN A 51 45.27 -16.82 13.51
CA GLN A 51 45.27 -17.90 12.51
C GLN A 51 43.86 -18.37 12.14
N THR A 52 42.90 -18.12 13.02
CA THR A 52 41.47 -18.44 12.86
C THR A 52 40.63 -17.24 13.27
N VAL A 53 39.67 -16.85 12.43
CA VAL A 53 38.82 -15.68 12.69
C VAL A 53 37.36 -16.04 12.49
N GLU A 54 36.51 -15.67 13.45
CA GLU A 54 35.07 -15.70 13.28
C GLU A 54 34.62 -14.51 12.43
N TYR A 55 33.97 -14.79 11.30
CA TYR A 55 33.53 -13.77 10.36
C TYR A 55 32.16 -14.12 9.78
N LEU A 56 31.19 -13.22 9.97
CA LEU A 56 29.80 -13.38 9.52
C LEU A 56 29.20 -14.75 9.88
N GLY A 57 29.46 -15.26 11.09
CA GLY A 57 28.94 -16.55 11.54
C GLY A 57 29.61 -17.78 10.88
N HIS A 58 30.81 -17.60 10.33
CA HIS A 58 31.67 -18.68 9.86
C HIS A 58 33.03 -18.60 10.54
N LEU A 59 33.68 -19.75 10.74
CA LEU A 59 35.06 -19.80 11.19
C LEU A 59 35.97 -19.94 9.96
N ILE A 60 36.80 -18.92 9.74
CA ILE A 60 37.74 -18.84 8.63
C ILE A 60 39.13 -19.23 9.14
N SER A 61 39.76 -20.21 8.49
CA SER A 61 41.11 -20.69 8.81
C SER A 61 41.94 -20.88 7.55
N GLY A 62 43.24 -21.16 7.70
CA GLY A 62 44.10 -21.53 6.57
C GLY A 62 43.69 -22.80 5.83
N GLN A 63 42.85 -23.66 6.43
CA GLN A 63 42.33 -24.87 5.78
C GLN A 63 41.05 -24.62 4.97
N GLY A 64 40.35 -23.50 5.20
CA GLY A 64 39.10 -23.17 4.54
C GLY A 64 38.08 -22.49 5.44
N VAL A 65 36.82 -22.51 5.01
CA VAL A 65 35.69 -21.99 5.77
C VAL A 65 34.95 -23.15 6.43
N SER A 66 34.60 -22.99 7.70
CA SER A 66 33.81 -23.94 8.47
C SER A 66 32.64 -23.26 9.20
N VAL A 67 31.73 -24.07 9.71
CA VAL A 67 30.58 -23.61 10.51
C VAL A 67 31.10 -23.09 11.86
N ASP A 68 30.56 -21.96 12.33
CA ASP A 68 30.89 -21.43 13.66
C ASP A 68 30.50 -22.45 14.76
N PRO A 69 31.44 -22.89 15.62
CA PRO A 69 31.17 -23.82 16.72
C PRO A 69 30.04 -23.37 17.66
N ASN A 70 29.88 -22.07 17.89
CA ASN A 70 28.80 -21.54 18.74
C ASN A 70 27.41 -21.75 18.10
N LYS A 71 27.33 -21.70 16.77
CA LYS A 71 26.11 -21.99 16.02
C LYS A 71 25.88 -23.49 15.87
N VAL A 72 26.95 -24.29 15.79
CA VAL A 72 26.84 -25.76 15.91
C VAL A 72 26.25 -26.14 17.27
N LEU A 73 26.76 -25.57 18.37
CA LEU A 73 26.20 -25.78 19.72
C LEU A 73 24.73 -25.35 19.81
N SER A 74 24.37 -24.20 19.20
CA SER A 74 22.99 -23.73 19.13
C SER A 74 22.07 -24.71 18.39
N VAL A 75 22.56 -25.35 17.33
CA VAL A 75 21.82 -26.36 16.55
C VAL A 75 21.72 -27.68 17.32
N THR A 76 22.81 -28.14 17.96
CA THR A 76 22.83 -29.37 18.77
C THR A 76 21.84 -29.26 19.93
N ASN A 77 21.87 -28.14 20.64
CA ASN A 77 21.01 -27.87 21.80
C ASN A 77 19.61 -27.38 21.43
N TRP A 78 19.29 -27.28 20.13
CA TRP A 78 17.98 -26.79 19.70
C TRP A 78 16.87 -27.75 20.17
N PRO A 79 15.86 -27.27 20.93
CA PRO A 79 14.80 -28.13 21.41
C PRO A 79 13.89 -28.56 20.26
N THR A 80 13.31 -29.77 20.36
CA THR A 80 12.35 -30.27 19.37
C THR A 80 11.22 -29.26 19.16
N PRO A 81 11.05 -28.71 17.93
CA PRO A 81 10.04 -27.71 17.65
C PRO A 81 8.60 -28.16 17.97
N ARG A 82 7.89 -27.39 18.78
CA ARG A 82 6.47 -27.66 19.15
C ARG A 82 5.45 -26.90 18.31
N ASN A 83 5.90 -26.02 17.41
CA ASN A 83 5.03 -25.23 16.54
C ASN A 83 5.75 -24.85 15.24
N VAL A 84 4.97 -24.38 14.26
CA VAL A 84 5.47 -23.94 12.95
C VAL A 84 6.56 -22.87 13.07
N LYS A 85 6.47 -21.97 14.05
CA LYS A 85 7.47 -20.92 14.27
C LYS A 85 8.83 -21.52 14.67
N GLY A 86 8.84 -22.53 15.54
CA GLY A 86 10.03 -23.27 15.94
C GLY A 86 10.68 -24.01 14.77
N VAL A 87 9.87 -24.63 13.90
CA VAL A 87 10.35 -25.31 12.68
C VAL A 87 10.98 -24.31 11.71
N ARG A 88 10.31 -23.18 11.47
CA ARG A 88 10.85 -22.10 10.61
C ARG A 88 12.15 -21.51 11.17
N GLY A 89 12.24 -21.34 12.49
CA GLY A 89 13.46 -20.88 13.16
C GLY A 89 14.63 -21.84 12.97
N PHE A 90 14.39 -23.14 13.16
CA PHE A 90 15.37 -24.19 12.93
C PHE A 90 15.82 -24.23 11.46
N LEU A 91 14.86 -24.29 10.52
CA LEU A 91 15.13 -24.29 9.08
C LEU A 91 15.85 -23.03 8.60
N GLY A 92 15.60 -21.88 9.22
CA GLY A 92 16.31 -20.64 8.92
C GLY A 92 17.79 -20.72 9.30
N LEU A 93 18.10 -21.26 10.47
CA LEU A 93 19.48 -21.43 10.95
C LEU A 93 20.22 -22.52 10.17
N THR A 94 19.62 -23.70 10.00
CA THR A 94 20.23 -24.79 9.22
C THR A 94 20.33 -24.43 7.74
N GLY A 95 19.38 -23.64 7.23
CA GLY A 95 19.37 -23.13 5.86
C GLY A 95 20.45 -22.10 5.58
N TYR A 96 20.88 -21.32 6.58
CA TYR A 96 22.03 -20.42 6.47
C TYR A 96 23.33 -21.19 6.12
N TYR A 97 23.48 -22.39 6.69
CA TYR A 97 24.61 -23.29 6.45
C TYR A 97 24.36 -24.32 5.35
N ARG A 98 23.31 -24.16 4.53
CA ARG A 98 22.99 -25.11 3.43
C ARG A 98 24.17 -25.40 2.51
N LYS A 99 25.08 -24.43 2.34
CA LYS A 99 26.28 -24.56 1.50
C LYS A 99 27.28 -25.61 2.01
N PHE A 100 27.17 -26.04 3.27
CA PHE A 100 28.02 -27.06 3.90
C PHE A 100 27.33 -28.43 4.03
N ILE A 101 26.02 -28.51 3.79
CA ILE A 101 25.22 -29.71 4.01
C ILE A 101 24.87 -30.32 2.66
N LYS A 102 25.42 -31.50 2.39
CA LYS A 102 25.04 -32.28 1.21
C LYS A 102 23.55 -32.66 1.30
N ASP A 103 22.82 -32.51 0.20
CA ASP A 103 21.39 -32.85 0.06
C ASP A 103 20.47 -32.13 1.07
N TYR A 104 20.81 -30.90 1.48
CA TYR A 104 20.05 -30.14 2.49
C TYR A 104 18.53 -30.14 2.25
N GLY A 105 18.08 -29.90 1.01
CA GLY A 105 16.65 -29.91 0.66
C GLY A 105 15.97 -31.26 0.97
N LYS A 106 16.62 -32.39 0.65
CA LYS A 106 16.09 -33.74 0.95
C LYS A 106 15.90 -33.94 2.44
N VAL A 107 16.91 -33.59 3.24
CA VAL A 107 16.88 -33.79 4.69
C VAL A 107 15.87 -32.83 5.33
N ALA A 108 15.80 -31.57 4.86
CA ALA A 108 14.90 -30.56 5.40
C ALA A 108 13.42 -30.76 5.01
N LYS A 109 13.11 -31.53 3.96
CA LYS A 109 11.76 -31.66 3.40
C LYS A 109 10.67 -31.99 4.43
N PRO A 110 10.79 -33.04 5.27
CA PRO A 110 9.76 -33.35 6.26
C PRO A 110 9.48 -32.18 7.21
N LEU A 111 10.49 -31.34 7.48
CA LEU A 111 10.36 -30.13 8.27
C LEU A 111 9.73 -28.98 7.46
N THR A 112 10.11 -28.80 6.19
CA THR A 112 9.55 -27.75 5.31
C THR A 112 8.07 -27.99 5.02
N ASP A 113 7.66 -29.24 4.80
CA ASP A 113 6.26 -29.60 4.56
C ASP A 113 5.35 -29.23 5.75
N MET A 114 5.85 -29.35 6.99
CA MET A 114 5.14 -28.92 8.20
C MET A 114 4.97 -27.40 8.33
N THR A 115 5.65 -26.60 7.50
CA THR A 115 5.52 -25.13 7.50
C THR A 115 4.38 -24.61 6.62
N LYS A 116 3.73 -25.50 5.85
CA LYS A 116 2.55 -25.21 5.03
C LYS A 116 1.32 -24.96 5.90
N LYS A 117 0.31 -24.31 5.34
CA LYS A 117 -0.93 -23.96 6.06
C LYS A 117 -1.58 -25.25 6.60
N ASP A 118 -1.88 -25.25 7.90
CA ASP A 118 -2.56 -26.34 8.62
C ASP A 118 -1.85 -27.73 8.56
N ALA A 119 -0.54 -27.76 8.28
CA ALA A 119 0.22 -29.00 8.03
C ALA A 119 1.15 -29.44 9.18
N PHE A 120 1.09 -28.79 10.35
CA PHE A 120 2.03 -29.05 11.45
C PHE A 120 1.69 -30.35 12.20
N VAL A 121 2.43 -31.42 11.94
CA VAL A 121 2.36 -32.69 12.66
C VAL A 121 3.77 -33.25 12.85
N TRP A 122 4.25 -33.28 14.10
CA TRP A 122 5.58 -33.80 14.42
C TRP A 122 5.57 -35.34 14.45
N GLY A 123 5.95 -35.97 13.33
CA GLY A 123 6.04 -37.42 13.19
C GLY A 123 7.47 -37.98 13.16
N VAL A 124 7.59 -39.30 12.98
CA VAL A 124 8.89 -40.00 12.93
C VAL A 124 9.80 -39.44 11.83
N LYS A 125 9.26 -39.20 10.62
CA LYS A 125 10.02 -38.62 9.49
C LYS A 125 10.53 -37.20 9.78
N ALA A 126 9.80 -36.42 10.58
CA ALA A 126 10.21 -35.08 10.99
C ALA A 126 11.34 -35.15 12.03
N GLN A 127 11.25 -36.10 12.97
CA GLN A 127 12.30 -36.34 13.97
C GLN A 127 13.60 -36.82 13.31
N GLU A 128 13.53 -37.78 12.38
CA GLU A 128 14.69 -38.24 11.61
C GLU A 128 15.37 -37.11 10.81
N ALA A 129 14.56 -36.26 10.15
CA ALA A 129 15.05 -35.09 9.43
C ALA A 129 15.75 -34.08 10.35
N PHE A 130 15.16 -33.82 11.52
CA PHE A 130 15.71 -32.93 12.53
C PHE A 130 17.06 -33.42 13.05
N ASP A 131 17.16 -34.69 13.42
CA ASP A 131 18.39 -35.28 13.96
C ASP A 131 19.48 -35.42 12.89
N THR A 132 19.10 -35.74 11.65
CA THR A 132 20.03 -35.80 10.52
C THR A 132 20.60 -34.43 10.19
N LEU A 133 19.80 -33.35 10.23
CA LEU A 133 20.31 -31.98 10.03
C LEU A 133 21.26 -31.56 11.15
N LYS A 134 20.97 -31.92 12.40
CA LYS A 134 21.90 -31.69 13.52
C LYS A 134 23.24 -32.38 13.29
N ARG A 135 23.20 -33.68 12.93
CA ARG A 135 24.42 -34.47 12.66
C ARG A 135 25.21 -33.89 11.50
N ASN A 136 24.57 -33.58 10.38
CA ASN A 136 25.26 -33.05 9.19
C ASN A 136 25.91 -31.68 9.43
N LEU A 137 25.33 -30.86 10.31
CA LEU A 137 25.93 -29.59 10.72
C LEU A 137 27.14 -29.78 11.64
N THR A 138 27.15 -30.81 12.48
CA THR A 138 28.30 -31.16 13.32
C THR A 138 29.44 -31.81 12.54
N THR A 139 29.14 -32.56 11.47
CA THR A 139 30.13 -33.26 10.64
C THR A 139 30.39 -32.57 9.30
N ALA A 140 29.98 -31.31 9.17
CA ALA A 140 30.09 -30.55 7.94
C ALA A 140 31.56 -30.45 7.48
N PRO A 141 31.87 -30.76 6.20
CA PRO A 141 33.23 -30.67 5.69
C PRO A 141 33.69 -29.20 5.66
N VAL A 142 34.99 -28.99 5.90
CA VAL A 142 35.63 -27.70 5.67
C VAL A 142 35.61 -27.43 4.16
N LEU A 143 34.91 -26.37 3.75
CA LEU A 143 34.88 -25.98 2.34
C LEU A 143 36.17 -25.26 1.97
N ALA A 144 36.70 -25.59 0.80
CA ALA A 144 37.84 -24.88 0.26
C ALA A 144 37.45 -23.43 -0.06
N LEU A 145 38.37 -22.51 0.22
CA LEU A 145 38.18 -21.13 -0.22
C LEU A 145 38.41 -21.03 -1.72
N PRO A 146 37.64 -20.19 -2.42
CA PRO A 146 37.79 -20.03 -3.85
C PRO A 146 39.16 -19.42 -4.15
N ASP A 147 39.97 -20.15 -4.91
CA ASP A 147 41.23 -19.66 -5.47
C ASP A 147 40.98 -19.17 -6.89
N PHE A 148 40.90 -17.86 -7.05
CA PHE A 148 40.60 -17.24 -8.34
C PHE A 148 41.71 -17.35 -9.39
N THR A 149 42.86 -17.91 -9.02
CA THR A 149 43.95 -18.23 -9.96
C THR A 149 43.82 -19.61 -10.60
N LYS A 150 42.87 -20.42 -10.14
CA LYS A 150 42.61 -21.78 -10.61
C LYS A 150 41.24 -21.89 -11.27
N ASP A 151 41.12 -22.86 -12.17
CA ASP A 151 39.86 -23.11 -12.88
C ASP A 151 38.81 -23.70 -11.94
N PHE A 152 37.55 -23.32 -12.16
CA PHE A 152 36.40 -23.89 -11.46
C PHE A 152 35.85 -25.09 -12.25
N ILE A 153 35.41 -26.12 -11.51
CA ILE A 153 34.70 -27.27 -12.06
C ILE A 153 33.31 -27.31 -11.44
N ILE A 154 32.29 -27.34 -12.28
CA ILE A 154 30.89 -27.49 -11.89
C ILE A 154 30.46 -28.91 -12.25
N GLU A 155 30.06 -29.71 -11.28
CA GLU A 155 29.38 -30.98 -11.53
C GLU A 155 27.87 -30.78 -11.39
N CYS A 156 27.12 -31.01 -12.46
CA CYS A 156 25.66 -30.90 -12.50
C CYS A 156 25.00 -32.26 -12.68
N ASP A 157 23.78 -32.37 -12.18
CA ASP A 157 22.89 -33.51 -12.40
C ASP A 157 21.43 -33.11 -12.18
N ALA A 158 20.52 -33.76 -12.88
CA ALA A 158 19.09 -33.52 -12.86
C ALA A 158 18.34 -34.84 -12.89
N SER A 159 17.46 -35.05 -11.90
CA SER A 159 16.65 -36.26 -11.83
C SER A 159 15.18 -35.98 -12.17
N GLY A 160 14.35 -37.02 -12.04
CA GLY A 160 12.89 -36.91 -12.10
C GLY A 160 12.31 -35.84 -11.16
N GLY A 161 12.94 -35.53 -10.02
CA GLY A 161 12.39 -34.67 -8.97
C GLY A 161 13.07 -33.31 -8.75
N GLY A 162 14.34 -33.17 -9.14
CA GLY A 162 15.18 -32.03 -8.74
C GLY A 162 16.48 -31.91 -9.53
N ILE A 163 17.25 -30.89 -9.17
CA ILE A 163 18.52 -30.47 -9.76
C ILE A 163 19.55 -30.35 -8.66
N GLY A 164 20.74 -30.87 -8.91
CA GLY A 164 21.90 -30.80 -8.04
C GLY A 164 23.11 -30.24 -8.77
N ALA A 165 23.94 -29.46 -8.07
CA ALA A 165 25.26 -29.10 -8.57
C ALA A 165 26.30 -28.93 -7.46
N ILE A 166 27.58 -29.12 -7.81
CA ILE A 166 28.73 -28.93 -6.92
C ILE A 166 29.76 -28.04 -7.63
N LEU A 167 30.19 -26.96 -6.98
CA LEU A 167 31.32 -26.14 -7.40
C LEU A 167 32.59 -26.65 -6.72
N MET A 168 33.64 -26.92 -7.49
CA MET A 168 34.87 -27.52 -7.01
C MET A 168 36.12 -26.87 -7.61
N GLN A 169 37.23 -26.99 -6.89
CA GLN A 169 38.59 -26.70 -7.36
C GLN A 169 39.53 -27.78 -6.80
N ASP A 170 40.47 -28.29 -7.60
CA ASP A 170 41.42 -29.34 -7.21
C ASP A 170 40.76 -30.56 -6.52
N LYS A 171 39.59 -31.00 -7.02
CA LYS A 171 38.77 -32.08 -6.44
C LYS A 171 38.26 -31.80 -5.01
N ARG A 172 38.32 -30.56 -4.54
CA ARG A 172 37.74 -30.11 -3.26
C ARG A 172 36.49 -29.27 -3.50
N PRO A 173 35.40 -29.50 -2.73
CA PRO A 173 34.18 -28.71 -2.85
C PRO A 173 34.38 -27.30 -2.30
N VAL A 174 34.00 -26.32 -3.12
CA VAL A 174 33.92 -24.90 -2.77
C VAL A 174 32.51 -24.55 -2.32
N ALA A 175 31.48 -25.09 -3.00
CA ALA A 175 30.09 -24.89 -2.64
C ALA A 175 29.15 -25.97 -3.21
N TYR A 176 28.04 -26.23 -2.53
CA TYR A 176 26.95 -27.10 -3.00
C TYR A 176 25.71 -26.29 -3.39
N PHE A 177 25.00 -26.75 -4.42
CA PHE A 177 23.73 -26.20 -4.89
C PHE A 177 22.71 -27.33 -5.11
N SER A 178 21.49 -27.13 -4.63
CA SER A 178 20.38 -28.06 -4.86
C SER A 178 19.09 -27.27 -5.03
N LYS A 179 18.27 -27.65 -6.00
CA LYS A 179 16.98 -27.02 -6.27
C LYS A 179 16.00 -28.06 -6.80
N ALA A 180 14.80 -28.09 -6.24
CA ALA A 180 13.80 -29.00 -6.75
C ALA A 180 12.99 -28.46 -7.94
N LEU A 181 12.40 -29.39 -8.70
CA LEU A 181 11.63 -29.09 -9.90
C LEU A 181 10.13 -28.98 -9.58
N GLY A 182 9.52 -27.84 -9.93
CA GLY A 182 8.07 -27.67 -9.84
C GLY A 182 7.30 -28.56 -10.83
N ILE A 183 6.00 -28.76 -10.59
CA ILE A 183 5.13 -29.73 -11.30
C ILE A 183 5.25 -29.63 -12.83
N ARG A 184 5.26 -28.41 -13.37
CA ARG A 184 5.40 -28.15 -14.83
C ARG A 184 6.75 -28.55 -15.41
N ASN A 185 7.81 -28.57 -14.61
CA ASN A 185 9.14 -28.97 -15.05
C ASN A 185 9.42 -30.47 -14.79
N LEU A 186 8.56 -31.18 -14.07
CA LEU A 186 8.67 -32.64 -13.88
C LEU A 186 8.40 -33.40 -15.18
N THR A 187 7.54 -32.87 -16.06
CA THR A 187 7.20 -33.49 -17.35
C THR A 187 8.23 -33.23 -18.45
N LYS A 188 9.26 -32.42 -18.18
CA LYS A 188 10.33 -32.12 -19.15
C LYS A 188 11.22 -33.34 -19.40
N SER A 189 11.81 -33.38 -20.59
CA SER A 189 12.76 -34.43 -20.96
C SER A 189 14.00 -34.39 -20.06
N ALA A 190 14.72 -35.53 -19.96
CA ALA A 190 15.98 -35.59 -19.21
C ALA A 190 16.98 -34.53 -19.70
N TYR A 191 17.07 -34.35 -21.03
CA TYR A 191 17.91 -33.32 -21.65
C TYR A 191 17.58 -31.91 -21.16
N GLU A 192 16.30 -31.53 -21.13
CA GLU A 192 15.89 -30.19 -20.69
C GLU A 192 16.14 -29.98 -19.21
N LYS A 193 15.97 -31.01 -18.38
CA LYS A 193 16.24 -30.95 -16.94
C LYS A 193 17.74 -30.78 -16.67
N GLU A 194 18.58 -31.50 -17.39
CA GLU A 194 20.04 -31.38 -17.33
C GLU A 194 20.52 -30.01 -17.81
N LEU A 195 19.96 -29.51 -18.93
CA LEU A 195 20.24 -28.14 -19.40
C LEU A 195 19.85 -27.10 -18.33
N MET A 196 18.70 -27.28 -17.70
CA MET A 196 18.27 -26.42 -16.60
C MET A 196 19.22 -26.49 -15.39
N ALA A 197 19.77 -27.67 -15.08
CA ALA A 197 20.75 -27.83 -14.01
C ALA A 197 22.01 -27.01 -14.27
N VAL A 198 22.57 -27.13 -15.47
CA VAL A 198 23.74 -26.35 -15.92
C VAL A 198 23.48 -24.85 -15.84
N VAL A 199 22.38 -24.37 -16.43
CA VAL A 199 22.10 -22.93 -16.45
C VAL A 199 21.88 -22.37 -15.04
N LEU A 200 21.13 -23.07 -14.20
CA LEU A 200 20.84 -22.59 -12.85
C LEU A 200 22.08 -22.60 -11.96
N ALA A 201 22.96 -23.60 -12.10
CA ALA A 201 24.23 -23.65 -11.38
C ALA A 201 25.15 -22.48 -11.77
N ILE A 202 25.31 -22.23 -13.08
CA ILE A 202 26.13 -21.12 -13.60
C ILE A 202 25.58 -19.77 -13.13
N GLN A 203 24.26 -19.58 -13.18
CA GLN A 203 23.64 -18.36 -12.68
C GLN A 203 23.82 -18.19 -11.16
N HIS A 204 23.70 -19.27 -10.39
CA HIS A 204 23.88 -19.24 -8.94
C HIS A 204 25.30 -18.82 -8.55
N TRP A 205 26.30 -19.32 -9.27
CA TRP A 205 27.71 -19.04 -9.03
C TRP A 205 28.30 -17.98 -9.95
N ARG A 206 27.46 -17.16 -10.59
CA ARG A 206 27.88 -16.05 -11.45
C ARG A 206 29.00 -15.19 -10.85
N PRO A 207 29.00 -14.80 -9.55
CA PRO A 207 30.10 -14.03 -8.97
C PRO A 207 31.47 -14.72 -9.00
N TYR A 208 31.51 -16.05 -9.03
CA TYR A 208 32.76 -16.82 -9.12
C TYR A 208 33.21 -17.03 -10.57
N LEU A 209 32.25 -17.17 -11.49
CA LEU A 209 32.47 -17.67 -12.85
C LEU A 209 32.58 -16.58 -13.92
N ILE A 210 32.03 -15.38 -13.68
CA ILE A 210 32.02 -14.32 -14.70
C ILE A 210 33.45 -13.87 -15.06
N GLY A 211 33.73 -13.78 -16.36
CA GLY A 211 35.04 -13.34 -16.88
C GLY A 211 36.17 -14.38 -16.75
N ARG A 212 35.84 -15.64 -16.45
CA ARG A 212 36.83 -16.74 -16.35
C ARG A 212 36.37 -17.95 -17.15
N LYS A 213 37.36 -18.76 -17.55
CA LYS A 213 37.12 -20.09 -18.11
C LYS A 213 36.82 -21.09 -16.99
N PHE A 214 35.83 -21.96 -17.19
CA PHE A 214 35.50 -23.03 -16.25
C PHE A 214 34.98 -24.28 -16.97
N ILE A 215 34.90 -25.40 -16.26
CA ILE A 215 34.46 -26.68 -16.82
C ILE A 215 33.13 -27.07 -16.20
N VAL A 216 32.18 -27.50 -17.03
CA VAL A 216 30.90 -28.07 -16.60
C VAL A 216 30.88 -29.56 -16.91
N SER A 217 30.71 -30.39 -15.89
CA SER A 217 30.53 -31.84 -16.03
C SER A 217 29.05 -32.20 -15.86
N THR A 218 28.50 -32.95 -16.81
CA THR A 218 27.12 -33.47 -16.80
C THR A 218 27.10 -34.91 -17.33
N ASP A 219 26.11 -35.69 -16.91
CA ASP A 219 25.87 -37.06 -17.36
C ASP A 219 25.05 -37.13 -18.67
N GLN A 220 24.73 -35.99 -19.28
CA GLN A 220 24.00 -35.92 -20.54
C GLN A 220 24.93 -35.60 -21.72
N LYS A 221 25.26 -36.64 -22.50
CA LYS A 221 26.24 -36.56 -23.61
C LYS A 221 25.87 -35.52 -24.68
N SER A 222 24.58 -35.32 -24.96
CA SER A 222 24.13 -34.35 -25.96
C SER A 222 24.45 -32.90 -25.56
N LEU A 223 24.60 -32.57 -24.27
CA LEU A 223 24.96 -31.21 -23.85
C LEU A 223 26.40 -30.84 -24.19
N LYS A 224 27.28 -31.80 -24.49
CA LYS A 224 28.66 -31.52 -24.91
C LYS A 224 28.72 -30.60 -26.14
N GLN A 225 27.75 -30.72 -27.04
CA GLN A 225 27.65 -29.91 -28.25
C GLN A 225 26.60 -28.81 -28.14
N LEU A 226 26.22 -28.39 -26.93
CA LEU A 226 25.15 -27.42 -26.70
C LEU A 226 25.30 -26.14 -27.55
N LEU A 227 26.51 -25.58 -27.65
CA LEU A 227 26.76 -24.37 -28.43
C LEU A 227 26.76 -24.59 -29.96
N GLN A 228 26.88 -25.85 -30.41
CA GLN A 228 26.92 -26.22 -31.83
C GLN A 228 25.57 -26.75 -32.34
N GLN A 229 24.63 -27.02 -31.43
CA GLN A 229 23.34 -27.58 -31.76
C GLN A 229 22.34 -26.52 -32.24
N ARG A 230 21.55 -26.87 -33.27
CA ARG A 230 20.42 -26.06 -33.71
C ARG A 230 19.28 -26.17 -32.69
N MET A 231 19.10 -25.14 -31.87
CA MET A 231 18.05 -25.08 -30.84
C MET A 231 16.66 -24.93 -31.48
N VAL A 232 15.83 -25.98 -31.37
CA VAL A 232 14.51 -26.05 -32.04
C VAL A 232 13.38 -25.50 -31.16
N SER A 233 13.48 -25.63 -29.83
CA SER A 233 12.43 -25.19 -28.90
C SER A 233 12.69 -23.80 -28.33
N ALA A 234 11.63 -23.00 -28.20
CA ALA A 234 11.68 -21.66 -27.59
C ALA A 234 12.22 -21.69 -26.14
N ASP A 235 11.91 -22.76 -25.38
CA ASP A 235 12.43 -22.94 -24.02
C ASP A 235 13.96 -23.16 -24.05
N GLN A 236 14.46 -23.97 -24.99
CA GLN A 236 15.90 -24.23 -25.14
C GLN A 236 16.66 -22.96 -25.55
N GLN A 237 16.10 -22.17 -26.47
CA GLN A 237 16.67 -20.87 -26.87
C GLN A 237 16.75 -19.89 -25.69
N ASN A 238 15.70 -19.81 -24.87
CA ASN A 238 15.67 -18.98 -23.67
C ASN A 238 16.70 -19.41 -22.61
N TRP A 239 16.93 -20.72 -22.44
CA TRP A 239 17.93 -21.24 -21.52
C TRP A 239 19.36 -21.04 -22.04
N ALA A 240 19.60 -21.28 -23.33
CA ALA A 240 20.90 -21.07 -23.96
C ALA A 240 21.31 -19.60 -23.95
N ALA A 241 20.37 -18.67 -24.18
CA ALA A 241 20.64 -17.23 -24.11
C ALA A 241 21.22 -16.77 -22.76
N LYS A 242 20.88 -17.47 -21.66
CA LYS A 242 21.40 -17.17 -20.31
C LYS A 242 22.85 -17.60 -20.10
N LEU A 243 23.38 -18.45 -20.98
CA LEU A 243 24.77 -18.89 -20.95
C LEU A 243 25.68 -18.00 -21.81
N LEU A 244 25.10 -17.09 -22.61
CA LEU A 244 25.86 -16.13 -23.40
C LEU A 244 26.64 -15.19 -22.48
N GLY A 245 27.95 -15.08 -22.72
CA GLY A 245 28.86 -14.26 -21.92
C GLY A 245 29.66 -15.01 -20.85
N TYR A 246 29.46 -16.32 -20.71
CA TYR A 246 30.34 -17.19 -19.91
C TYR A 246 31.27 -17.99 -20.84
N ASP A 247 32.51 -18.20 -20.41
CA ASP A 247 33.48 -19.04 -21.10
C ASP A 247 33.57 -20.39 -20.40
N PHE A 248 33.04 -21.44 -21.02
CA PHE A 248 33.02 -22.76 -20.40
C PHE A 248 33.04 -23.91 -21.41
N ASP A 249 33.64 -25.02 -20.98
CA ASP A 249 33.63 -26.28 -21.71
C ASP A 249 32.71 -27.29 -21.02
N ILE A 250 31.81 -27.94 -21.78
CA ILE A 250 30.99 -29.03 -21.26
C ILE A 250 31.69 -30.37 -21.50
N VAL A 251 31.97 -31.09 -20.42
CA VAL A 251 32.56 -32.43 -20.41
C VAL A 251 31.51 -33.44 -20.00
N TYR A 252 31.36 -34.49 -20.80
CA TYR A 252 30.50 -35.62 -20.45
C TYR A 252 31.19 -36.50 -19.41
N LYS A 253 30.51 -36.78 -18.31
CA LYS A 253 30.97 -37.68 -17.24
C LYS A 253 29.92 -38.76 -16.99
N PRO A 254 30.23 -40.06 -17.16
CA PRO A 254 29.26 -41.13 -16.93
C PRO A 254 28.65 -41.06 -15.51
N GLY A 255 27.33 -41.24 -15.37
CA GLY A 255 26.62 -41.07 -14.09
C GLY A 255 27.20 -41.87 -12.91
N LYS A 256 27.79 -43.05 -13.16
CA LYS A 256 28.50 -43.85 -12.13
C LYS A 256 29.68 -43.10 -11.47
N LEU A 257 30.27 -42.13 -12.17
CA LEU A 257 31.36 -41.26 -11.72
C LEU A 257 30.86 -39.88 -11.25
N ASN A 258 29.56 -39.58 -11.40
CA ASN A 258 28.90 -38.31 -11.02
C ASN A 258 28.11 -38.42 -9.69
N LYS A 259 28.56 -39.30 -8.76
CA LYS A 259 27.84 -39.63 -7.52
C LYS A 259 27.53 -38.43 -6.61
N GLY A 260 28.30 -37.35 -6.74
CA GLY A 260 28.11 -36.12 -5.96
C GLY A 260 26.84 -35.39 -6.36
N ALA A 261 26.71 -35.11 -7.66
CA ALA A 261 25.58 -34.38 -8.23
C ALA A 261 24.32 -35.26 -8.36
N ASP A 262 24.44 -36.55 -8.69
CA ASP A 262 23.30 -37.52 -8.73
C ASP A 262 22.56 -37.67 -7.39
N ALA A 263 23.29 -37.56 -6.27
CA ALA A 263 22.65 -37.53 -4.96
C ALA A 263 21.79 -36.26 -4.74
N LEU A 264 22.28 -35.12 -5.25
CA LEU A 264 21.66 -33.79 -5.10
C LEU A 264 20.48 -33.55 -6.04
N SER A 265 20.39 -34.30 -7.15
CA SER A 265 19.35 -34.14 -8.15
C SER A 265 18.09 -34.92 -7.83
N ARG A 266 18.17 -36.04 -7.09
CA ARG A 266 17.04 -36.94 -6.68
C ARG A 266 16.08 -36.34 -5.64
N VAL A 267 15.93 -35.02 -5.65
CA VAL A 267 15.28 -34.19 -4.62
C VAL A 267 13.91 -33.71 -5.10
N ASN A 268 12.81 -34.24 -4.53
CA ASN A 268 11.45 -33.76 -4.76
C ASN A 268 11.08 -32.61 -3.80
N GLU A 269 11.08 -31.35 -4.25
CA GLU A 269 10.49 -30.20 -3.53
C GLU A 269 9.74 -29.23 -4.47
N GLY A 270 8.67 -28.63 -3.96
CA GLY A 270 7.97 -27.49 -4.55
C GLY A 270 8.13 -26.29 -3.62
N GLY A 271 8.75 -25.22 -4.11
CA GLY A 271 8.89 -23.94 -3.41
C GLY A 271 9.45 -22.86 -4.34
N GLU A 272 8.66 -21.81 -4.58
CA GLU A 272 9.02 -20.65 -5.40
C GLU A 272 9.80 -19.60 -4.58
N MET A 273 10.92 -19.05 -5.10
CA MET A 273 11.22 -17.60 -5.10
C MET A 273 12.55 -17.17 -5.77
N PHE A 274 12.47 -15.99 -6.39
CA PHE A 274 13.46 -14.99 -6.87
C PHE A 274 14.60 -15.37 -7.83
N GLN A 275 14.42 -14.99 -9.10
CA GLN A 275 15.48 -14.86 -10.09
C GLN A 275 16.20 -13.51 -9.97
N VAL A 276 17.54 -13.56 -9.98
CA VAL A 276 18.40 -12.43 -10.35
C VAL A 276 19.10 -12.85 -11.65
N VAL A 277 18.90 -12.11 -12.73
CA VAL A 277 19.72 -12.22 -13.94
C VAL A 277 20.23 -10.83 -14.29
N SER A 278 21.53 -10.78 -14.58
CA SER A 278 22.17 -9.72 -15.34
C SER A 278 22.81 -10.39 -16.57
N SER A 279 22.64 -9.75 -17.73
CA SER A 279 23.54 -9.85 -18.88
C SER A 279 23.54 -8.48 -19.55
N MET A 280 24.73 -7.99 -19.92
CA MET A 280 24.90 -6.84 -20.79
C MET A 280 25.81 -7.34 -21.91
N GLN A 281 25.42 -7.09 -23.16
CA GLN A 281 26.26 -7.37 -24.32
C GLN A 281 27.58 -6.59 -24.23
N ARG A 282 28.59 -7.20 -24.84
CA ARG A 282 29.97 -6.72 -24.98
C ARG A 282 29.96 -5.25 -25.44
N LEU A 283 30.30 -4.32 -24.56
CA LEU A 283 30.65 -2.96 -24.95
C LEU A 283 31.93 -3.08 -25.80
N GLU A 284 31.91 -2.56 -27.02
CA GLU A 284 33.09 -2.50 -27.89
C GLU A 284 34.10 -1.51 -27.28
N GLU A 285 35.08 -2.05 -26.55
CA GLU A 285 36.07 -1.29 -25.79
C GLU A 285 36.84 -0.28 -26.66
N GLU A 286 37.05 -0.62 -27.94
CA GLU A 286 37.73 0.24 -28.91
C GLU A 286 36.92 1.48 -29.28
N VAL A 287 35.59 1.36 -29.40
CA VAL A 287 34.70 2.51 -29.67
C VAL A 287 34.75 3.51 -28.51
N VAL A 288 34.69 3.01 -27.27
CA VAL A 288 34.74 3.85 -26.07
C VAL A 288 36.09 4.58 -25.96
N LYS A 289 37.21 3.92 -26.29
CA LYS A 289 38.54 4.55 -26.28
C LYS A 289 38.65 5.67 -27.31
N VAL A 290 38.10 5.48 -28.51
CA VAL A 290 38.09 6.51 -29.58
C VAL A 290 37.21 7.69 -29.16
N GLU A 291 35.98 7.44 -28.72
CA GLU A 291 35.04 8.50 -28.29
C GLU A 291 35.61 9.33 -27.12
N ILE A 292 36.32 8.69 -26.18
CA ILE A 292 36.98 9.40 -25.07
C ILE A 292 38.14 10.28 -25.58
N ARG A 293 38.88 9.86 -26.61
CA ARG A 293 39.98 10.64 -27.20
C ARG A 293 39.48 11.91 -27.89
N GLU A 294 38.32 11.83 -28.52
CA GLU A 294 37.69 12.95 -29.23
C GLU A 294 36.94 13.91 -28.28
N ASP A 295 36.54 13.45 -27.10
CA ASP A 295 35.85 14.26 -26.10
C ASP A 295 36.82 15.16 -25.31
N THR A 296 36.84 16.45 -25.65
CA THR A 296 37.71 17.47 -25.05
C THR A 296 37.50 17.62 -23.54
N GLN A 297 36.29 17.44 -23.01
CA GLN A 297 36.03 17.52 -21.57
C GLN A 297 36.61 16.31 -20.83
N LEU A 298 36.47 15.10 -21.40
CA LEU A 298 37.05 13.90 -20.81
C LEU A 298 38.58 13.89 -20.92
N GLN A 299 39.16 14.43 -21.99
CA GLN A 299 40.61 14.60 -22.11
C GLN A 299 41.19 15.52 -21.04
N GLN A 300 40.53 16.65 -20.73
CA GLN A 300 40.94 17.52 -19.61
C GLN A 300 40.93 16.78 -18.26
N VAL A 301 39.94 15.91 -18.04
CA VAL A 301 39.87 15.06 -16.85
C VAL A 301 41.03 14.06 -16.82
N ILE A 302 41.36 13.44 -17.94
CA ILE A 302 42.47 12.48 -18.06
C ILE A 302 43.83 13.17 -17.83
N GLU A 303 44.05 14.34 -18.42
CA GLU A 303 45.29 15.11 -18.22
C GLU A 303 45.46 15.56 -16.76
N ALA A 304 44.38 16.01 -16.12
CA ALA A 304 44.41 16.34 -14.70
C ALA A 304 44.81 15.13 -13.85
N LEU A 305 44.22 13.96 -14.12
CA LEU A 305 44.54 12.70 -13.44
C LEU A 305 45.96 12.18 -13.70
N LYS A 306 46.55 12.51 -14.86
CA LYS A 306 47.96 12.20 -15.16
C LYS A 306 48.94 13.10 -14.40
N ARG A 307 48.58 14.35 -14.13
CA ARG A 307 49.39 15.28 -13.32
C ARG A 307 49.26 14.99 -11.82
N ASP A 308 48.04 14.73 -11.37
CA ASP A 308 47.73 14.38 -9.98
C ASP A 308 46.53 13.41 -9.95
N VAL A 309 46.77 12.21 -9.42
CA VAL A 309 45.79 11.11 -9.33
C VAL A 309 44.57 11.50 -8.49
N ASN A 310 44.69 12.46 -7.58
CA ASN A 310 43.61 12.91 -6.70
C ASN A 310 42.89 14.18 -7.18
N SER A 311 43.31 14.76 -8.32
CA SER A 311 42.78 16.02 -8.83
C SER A 311 41.28 16.00 -9.17
N LYS A 312 40.72 14.81 -9.45
CA LYS A 312 39.30 14.60 -9.76
C LYS A 312 38.72 13.46 -8.91
N PRO A 313 38.15 13.76 -7.72
CA PRO A 313 37.59 12.75 -6.83
C PRO A 313 36.59 11.82 -7.53
N GLY A 314 36.77 10.52 -7.33
CA GLY A 314 35.92 9.47 -7.92
C GLY A 314 36.33 9.06 -9.34
N TYR A 315 37.12 9.84 -10.07
CA TYR A 315 37.64 9.44 -11.37
C TYR A 315 38.98 8.71 -11.24
N VAL A 316 39.15 7.64 -12.02
CA VAL A 316 40.38 6.85 -12.07
C VAL A 316 40.70 6.54 -13.53
N TYR A 317 41.91 6.89 -13.97
CA TYR A 317 42.40 6.54 -15.30
C TYR A 317 43.46 5.43 -15.19
N ARG A 318 43.20 4.27 -15.79
CA ARG A 318 44.12 3.11 -15.77
C ARG A 318 44.13 2.41 -17.13
N GLN A 319 45.32 2.13 -17.65
CA GLN A 319 45.54 1.32 -18.86
C GLN A 319 44.69 1.78 -20.07
N GLY A 320 44.51 3.09 -20.24
CA GLY A 320 43.73 3.63 -21.37
C GLY A 320 42.22 3.75 -21.14
N VAL A 321 41.71 3.35 -19.97
CA VAL A 321 40.28 3.38 -19.64
C VAL A 321 40.01 4.37 -18.51
N LEU A 322 38.97 5.20 -18.69
CA LEU A 322 38.50 6.14 -17.68
C LEU A 322 37.32 5.56 -16.91
N LEU A 323 37.42 5.55 -15.59
CA LEU A 323 36.42 5.02 -14.66
C LEU A 323 35.93 6.12 -13.72
N TYR A 324 34.65 6.06 -13.32
CA TYR A 324 34.07 6.90 -12.27
C TYR A 324 33.39 6.02 -11.22
N GLU A 325 33.93 6.00 -10.00
CA GLU A 325 33.50 5.12 -8.89
C GLU A 325 33.40 3.64 -9.32
N GLY A 326 34.35 3.17 -10.13
CA GLY A 326 34.39 1.80 -10.65
C GLY A 326 33.47 1.53 -11.85
N ARG A 327 32.84 2.56 -12.42
CA ARG A 327 31.97 2.44 -13.61
C ARG A 327 32.66 2.97 -14.85
N LEU A 328 32.43 2.36 -16.01
CA LEU A 328 33.01 2.81 -17.27
C LEU A 328 32.43 4.17 -17.66
N VAL A 329 33.31 5.15 -17.92
CA VAL A 329 32.90 6.48 -18.37
C VAL A 329 32.68 6.45 -19.88
N LEU A 330 31.52 6.91 -20.33
CA LEU A 330 31.20 7.13 -21.73
C LEU A 330 31.14 8.64 -22.01
N SER A 331 31.46 9.05 -23.24
CA SER A 331 31.15 10.40 -23.71
C SER A 331 29.63 10.62 -23.68
N ALA A 332 29.19 11.85 -23.37
CA ALA A 332 27.76 12.18 -23.34
C ALA A 332 27.09 12.09 -24.74
N GLN A 333 27.92 12.07 -25.79
CA GLN A 333 27.54 11.93 -27.19
C GLN A 333 27.77 10.52 -27.72
N SER A 334 28.18 9.58 -26.86
CA SER A 334 28.47 8.20 -27.25
C SER A 334 27.33 7.56 -28.04
N THR A 335 27.70 6.91 -29.13
CA THR A 335 26.80 6.15 -30.02
C THR A 335 26.17 4.95 -29.31
N LEU A 336 26.74 4.52 -28.19
CA LEU A 336 26.27 3.40 -27.39
C LEU A 336 25.08 3.79 -26.51
N ILE A 337 24.92 5.06 -26.12
CA ILE A 337 23.87 5.50 -25.18
C ILE A 337 22.45 5.13 -25.65
N PRO A 338 22.04 5.39 -26.91
CA PRO A 338 20.71 4.99 -27.40
C PRO A 338 20.50 3.48 -27.31
N THR A 339 21.49 2.68 -27.70
CA THR A 339 21.45 1.22 -27.63
C THR A 339 21.30 0.73 -26.19
N LEU A 340 22.05 1.31 -25.26
CA LEU A 340 21.92 1.00 -23.83
C LEU A 340 20.55 1.37 -23.26
N LEU A 341 20.00 2.53 -23.65
CA LEU A 341 18.67 2.94 -23.22
C LEU A 341 17.60 1.98 -23.75
N ALA A 342 17.68 1.57 -25.02
CA ALA A 342 16.78 0.58 -25.60
C ALA A 342 16.92 -0.79 -24.90
N GLU A 343 18.15 -1.26 -24.70
CA GLU A 343 18.43 -2.57 -24.11
C GLU A 343 17.89 -2.67 -22.66
N PHE A 344 18.16 -1.66 -21.84
CA PHE A 344 17.79 -1.68 -20.42
C PHE A 344 16.34 -1.27 -20.14
N HIS A 345 15.62 -0.77 -21.14
CA HIS A 345 14.23 -0.34 -21.01
C HIS A 345 13.26 -1.12 -21.89
N ALA A 346 13.45 -1.10 -23.22
CA ALA A 346 12.45 -1.52 -24.20
C ALA A 346 12.49 -3.03 -24.53
N THR A 347 13.54 -3.74 -24.15
CA THR A 347 13.61 -5.20 -24.36
C THR A 347 12.80 -5.97 -23.33
N PRO A 348 12.52 -7.27 -23.56
CA PRO A 348 11.94 -8.15 -22.54
C PRO A 348 12.73 -8.16 -21.21
N GLN A 349 14.05 -7.95 -21.26
CA GLN A 349 14.89 -7.86 -20.06
C GLN A 349 14.71 -6.52 -19.33
N GLY A 350 14.60 -5.43 -20.09
CA GLY A 350 14.28 -4.08 -19.59
C GLY A 350 12.85 -3.97 -19.04
N GLY A 351 11.92 -4.74 -19.63
CA GLY A 351 10.54 -4.91 -19.19
C GLY A 351 9.73 -3.61 -19.18
N HIS A 352 10.10 -2.63 -20.01
CA HIS A 352 9.57 -1.27 -19.98
C HIS A 352 9.57 -0.69 -18.57
N SER A 353 10.64 -0.91 -17.79
CA SER A 353 10.70 -0.48 -16.39
C SER A 353 10.61 1.04 -16.22
N GLY A 354 10.08 1.51 -15.08
CA GLY A 354 10.04 2.94 -14.76
C GLY A 354 11.44 3.56 -14.59
N PHE A 355 11.53 4.89 -14.70
CA PHE A 355 12.77 5.67 -14.71
C PHE A 355 13.83 5.18 -13.70
N TYR A 356 13.46 5.06 -12.41
CA TYR A 356 14.43 4.74 -11.36
C TYR A 356 15.06 3.35 -11.55
N ARG A 357 14.26 2.36 -11.97
CA ARG A 357 14.74 0.99 -12.20
C ARG A 357 15.66 0.94 -13.43
N THR A 358 15.28 1.60 -14.51
CA THR A 358 16.11 1.71 -15.73
C THR A 358 17.43 2.40 -15.42
N TYR A 359 17.38 3.54 -14.71
CA TYR A 359 18.57 4.30 -14.32
C TYR A 359 19.52 3.45 -13.47
N ARG A 360 19.02 2.78 -12.41
CA ARG A 360 19.84 1.96 -11.51
C ARG A 360 20.52 0.80 -12.23
N ARG A 361 19.84 0.18 -13.20
CA ARG A 361 20.42 -0.93 -13.99
C ARG A 361 21.56 -0.45 -14.87
N ILE A 362 21.37 0.65 -15.60
CA ILE A 362 22.42 1.21 -16.46
C ILE A 362 23.58 1.73 -15.60
N SER A 363 23.29 2.42 -14.49
CA SER A 363 24.29 3.06 -13.63
C SER A 363 25.14 2.08 -12.82
N THR A 364 24.88 0.78 -12.93
CA THR A 364 25.70 -0.25 -12.28
C THR A 364 27.01 -0.45 -13.04
N ASN A 365 27.00 -0.29 -14.36
CA ASN A 365 28.14 -0.63 -15.22
C ASN A 365 28.77 0.59 -15.89
N VAL A 366 27.96 1.61 -16.22
CA VAL A 366 28.42 2.77 -16.99
C VAL A 366 28.01 4.09 -16.34
N TYR A 367 28.72 5.15 -16.70
CA TYR A 367 28.48 6.53 -16.28
C TYR A 367 28.75 7.50 -17.44
N TRP A 368 27.93 8.54 -17.57
CA TRP A 368 28.20 9.69 -18.43
C TRP A 368 27.59 10.96 -17.84
N MET A 369 28.12 12.12 -18.23
CA MET A 369 27.60 13.41 -17.76
C MET A 369 26.15 13.61 -18.25
N GLY A 370 25.23 13.91 -17.33
CA GLY A 370 23.80 14.12 -17.64
C GLY A 370 22.96 12.83 -17.79
N MET A 371 23.51 11.67 -17.42
CA MET A 371 22.85 10.36 -17.52
C MET A 371 21.41 10.32 -16.98
N LYS A 372 21.18 10.84 -15.78
CA LYS A 372 19.86 10.80 -15.11
C LYS A 372 18.77 11.44 -15.97
N ASN A 373 19.04 12.63 -16.50
CA ASN A 373 18.08 13.39 -17.31
C ASN A 373 17.81 12.68 -18.65
N ARG A 374 18.84 12.09 -19.27
CA ARG A 374 18.69 11.39 -20.55
C ARG A 374 17.87 10.11 -20.41
N VAL A 375 18.09 9.32 -19.36
CA VAL A 375 17.26 8.14 -19.03
C VAL A 375 15.81 8.55 -18.75
N GLN A 376 15.59 9.61 -17.98
CA GLN A 376 14.24 10.10 -17.66
C GLN A 376 13.48 10.54 -18.91
N LYS A 377 14.12 11.31 -19.81
CA LYS A 377 13.52 11.72 -21.09
C LYS A 377 13.17 10.52 -21.96
N PHE A 378 14.06 9.54 -22.07
CA PHE A 378 13.83 8.32 -22.86
C PHE A 378 12.63 7.51 -22.36
N VAL A 379 12.55 7.24 -21.06
CA VAL A 379 11.44 6.49 -20.47
C VAL A 379 10.12 7.26 -20.59
N LYS A 380 10.15 8.59 -20.44
CA LYS A 380 8.96 9.44 -20.61
C LYS A 380 8.44 9.45 -22.06
N ALA A 381 9.35 9.40 -23.03
CA ALA A 381 9.03 9.41 -24.46
C ALA A 381 8.64 8.02 -25.03
N CYS A 382 8.78 6.94 -24.26
CA CYS A 382 8.49 5.58 -24.73
C CYS A 382 6.98 5.39 -25.01
N ASP A 383 6.62 5.15 -26.28
CA ASP A 383 5.23 4.94 -26.72
C ASP A 383 4.56 3.75 -26.01
N THR A 384 5.24 2.60 -25.94
CA THR A 384 4.70 1.41 -25.25
C THR A 384 4.42 1.69 -23.77
N CYS A 385 5.28 2.45 -23.08
CA CYS A 385 5.03 2.85 -21.70
C CYS A 385 3.81 3.78 -21.60
N GLN A 386 3.69 4.75 -22.50
CA GLN A 386 2.58 5.71 -22.51
C GLN A 386 1.23 5.04 -22.76
N ARG A 387 1.19 4.02 -23.62
CA ARG A 387 -0.05 3.29 -23.93
C ARG A 387 -0.44 2.26 -22.87
N GLN A 388 0.54 1.57 -22.29
CA GLN A 388 0.27 0.38 -21.47
C GLN A 388 0.29 0.66 -19.96
N LYS A 389 0.95 1.73 -19.50
CA LYS A 389 0.99 2.04 -18.07
C LYS A 389 -0.11 3.02 -17.71
N TYR A 390 -0.82 2.71 -16.64
CA TYR A 390 -1.79 3.63 -16.05
C TYR A 390 -1.09 4.91 -15.59
N LEU A 391 -1.73 6.05 -15.85
CA LEU A 391 -1.27 7.35 -15.39
C LEU A 391 -1.37 7.37 -13.85
N THR A 392 -0.25 7.60 -13.16
CA THR A 392 -0.23 7.74 -11.69
C THR A 392 -0.48 9.18 -11.23
N THR A 393 -0.79 10.09 -12.14
CA THR A 393 -1.23 11.45 -11.80
C THR A 393 -2.69 11.42 -11.34
N THR A 394 -3.03 12.35 -10.46
CA THR A 394 -4.44 12.64 -10.13
C THR A 394 -5.25 12.85 -11.40
N PRO A 395 -6.52 12.40 -11.45
CA PRO A 395 -7.40 12.62 -12.59
C PRO A 395 -7.31 14.06 -13.06
N GLY A 396 -7.11 14.25 -14.37
CA GLY A 396 -7.10 15.58 -14.97
C GLY A 396 -8.52 16.12 -15.01
N GLY A 397 -8.75 17.28 -14.39
CA GLY A 397 -10.06 17.91 -14.28
C GLY A 397 -10.38 18.32 -12.85
N LEU A 398 -11.02 19.49 -12.68
CA LEU A 398 -11.59 19.87 -11.40
C LEU A 398 -12.95 19.16 -11.24
N LEU A 399 -13.28 18.72 -10.03
CA LEU A 399 -14.60 18.20 -9.72
C LEU A 399 -15.64 19.29 -10.03
N GLN A 400 -16.51 19.03 -11.00
CA GLN A 400 -17.65 19.91 -11.29
C GLN A 400 -18.89 19.34 -10.61
N PRO A 401 -19.29 19.88 -9.43
CA PRO A 401 -20.49 19.42 -8.76
C PRO A 401 -21.72 19.76 -9.60
N LEU A 402 -22.64 18.81 -9.69
CA LEU A 402 -23.97 19.08 -10.25
C LEU A 402 -24.68 20.14 -9.40
N PRO A 403 -25.56 20.97 -10.01
CA PRO A 403 -26.32 21.95 -9.25
C PRO A 403 -27.13 21.27 -8.15
N ILE A 404 -27.23 21.97 -7.02
CA ILE A 404 -28.05 21.56 -5.87
C ILE A 404 -29.53 21.81 -6.26
N PRO A 405 -30.42 20.81 -6.10
CA PRO A 405 -31.84 21.00 -6.37
C PRO A 405 -32.50 22.00 -5.42
N ASN A 406 -33.61 22.61 -5.82
CA ASN A 406 -34.33 23.60 -5.00
C ASN A 406 -35.42 22.96 -4.12
N HIS A 407 -36.06 21.89 -4.57
CA HIS A 407 -37.05 21.16 -3.79
C HIS A 407 -36.74 19.66 -3.69
N ILE A 408 -37.28 19.03 -2.65
CA ILE A 408 -37.17 17.58 -2.45
C ILE A 408 -37.94 16.85 -3.55
N TRP A 409 -37.41 15.72 -4.00
CA TRP A 409 -38.01 14.84 -5.02
C TRP A 409 -38.11 15.42 -6.44
N GLU A 410 -37.52 16.58 -6.72
CA GLU A 410 -37.44 17.13 -8.08
C GLU A 410 -36.34 16.49 -8.93
N ASP A 411 -35.18 16.23 -8.32
CA ASP A 411 -34.00 15.69 -8.96
C ASP A 411 -33.58 14.39 -8.28
N LEU A 412 -33.78 13.26 -8.98
CA LEU A 412 -33.45 11.95 -8.46
C LEU A 412 -32.15 11.42 -9.07
N SER A 413 -31.45 10.58 -8.32
CA SER A 413 -30.43 9.68 -8.86
C SER A 413 -30.88 8.22 -8.73
N MET A 414 -30.57 7.42 -9.76
CA MET A 414 -31.00 6.02 -9.86
C MET A 414 -29.86 5.12 -10.29
N ASP A 415 -29.73 3.97 -9.61
CA ASP A 415 -28.72 2.96 -9.92
C ASP A 415 -29.22 1.54 -9.59
N PHE A 416 -28.53 0.53 -10.12
CA PHE A 416 -28.80 -0.88 -9.84
C PHE A 416 -27.65 -1.55 -9.09
N ILE A 417 -27.96 -2.15 -7.95
CA ILE A 417 -27.09 -3.16 -7.34
C ILE A 417 -27.49 -4.52 -7.92
N THR A 418 -26.57 -5.14 -8.66
CA THR A 418 -26.79 -6.43 -9.35
C THR A 418 -25.82 -7.50 -8.88
N GLY A 419 -26.07 -8.76 -9.23
CA GLY A 419 -25.20 -9.88 -8.85
C GLY A 419 -25.38 -10.34 -7.39
N LEU A 420 -26.52 -10.03 -6.77
CA LEU A 420 -26.85 -10.49 -5.43
C LEU A 420 -27.32 -11.95 -5.45
N PRO A 421 -27.07 -12.73 -4.38
CA PRO A 421 -27.57 -14.10 -4.27
C PRO A 421 -29.10 -14.11 -4.28
N LYS A 422 -29.73 -15.11 -4.91
CA LYS A 422 -31.19 -15.19 -5.01
C LYS A 422 -31.87 -15.24 -3.64
N SER A 423 -32.73 -14.27 -3.34
CA SER A 423 -33.49 -14.14 -2.10
C SER A 423 -34.97 -13.92 -2.39
N LYS A 424 -35.86 -14.86 -2.02
CA LYS A 424 -37.30 -14.85 -2.38
C LYS A 424 -37.59 -14.58 -3.88
N GLY A 425 -36.65 -14.99 -4.75
CA GLY A 425 -36.72 -14.77 -6.20
C GLY A 425 -36.16 -13.42 -6.68
N TYR A 426 -35.74 -12.54 -5.78
CA TYR A 426 -35.06 -11.27 -6.09
C TYR A 426 -33.55 -11.48 -6.22
N GLU A 427 -32.94 -10.75 -7.15
CA GLU A 427 -31.52 -10.87 -7.51
C GLU A 427 -30.84 -9.50 -7.76
N ALA A 428 -31.62 -8.41 -7.77
CA ALA A 428 -31.13 -7.05 -7.92
C ALA A 428 -31.91 -6.07 -7.04
N ILE A 429 -31.34 -4.89 -6.80
CA ILE A 429 -31.98 -3.79 -6.08
C ILE A 429 -31.91 -2.55 -6.98
N LEU A 430 -33.05 -1.90 -7.20
CA LEU A 430 -33.12 -0.55 -7.72
C LEU A 430 -32.98 0.43 -6.55
N VAL A 431 -31.95 1.26 -6.61
CA VAL A 431 -31.68 2.30 -5.63
C VAL A 431 -32.13 3.62 -6.22
N VAL A 432 -33.01 4.33 -5.51
CA VAL A 432 -33.49 5.67 -5.90
C VAL A 432 -33.18 6.63 -4.76
N VAL A 433 -32.54 7.75 -5.08
CA VAL A 433 -32.08 8.72 -4.08
C VAL A 433 -32.55 10.11 -4.48
N ASP A 434 -33.15 10.83 -3.54
CA ASP A 434 -33.40 12.26 -3.70
C ASP A 434 -32.09 13.05 -3.53
N ARG A 435 -31.75 13.88 -4.51
CA ARG A 435 -30.46 14.58 -4.51
C ARG A 435 -30.37 15.68 -3.45
N LEU A 436 -31.50 16.25 -3.03
CA LEU A 436 -31.53 17.29 -2.00
C LEU A 436 -31.50 16.69 -0.59
N SER A 437 -32.55 15.96 -0.20
CA SER A 437 -32.72 15.40 1.14
C SER A 437 -31.84 14.19 1.43
N LYS A 438 -31.27 13.57 0.40
CA LYS A 438 -30.56 12.27 0.48
C LYS A 438 -31.47 11.10 0.85
N TYR A 439 -32.79 11.29 0.85
CA TYR A 439 -33.76 10.22 1.16
C TYR A 439 -33.69 9.12 0.09
N VAL A 440 -33.76 7.86 0.53
CA VAL A 440 -33.58 6.69 -0.35
C VAL A 440 -34.79 5.77 -0.36
N HIS A 441 -34.97 5.09 -1.49
CA HIS A 441 -35.81 3.89 -1.63
C HIS A 441 -34.96 2.72 -2.13
N PHE A 442 -35.08 1.57 -1.47
CA PHE A 442 -34.38 0.32 -1.84
C PHE A 442 -35.39 -0.72 -2.33
N ILE A 443 -35.49 -0.86 -3.65
CA ILE A 443 -36.58 -1.63 -4.26
C ILE A 443 -36.05 -2.95 -4.84
N PRO A 444 -36.47 -4.12 -4.35
CA PRO A 444 -35.97 -5.40 -4.84
C PRO A 444 -36.59 -5.78 -6.20
N LEU A 445 -35.77 -6.32 -7.10
CA LEU A 445 -36.15 -6.72 -8.46
C LEU A 445 -35.84 -8.20 -8.73
N LYS A 446 -36.77 -8.87 -9.43
CA LYS A 446 -36.63 -10.25 -9.90
C LYS A 446 -36.05 -10.27 -11.31
N HIS A 447 -35.09 -11.14 -11.58
CA HIS A 447 -34.58 -11.34 -12.93
C HIS A 447 -35.44 -12.34 -13.73
N PRO A 448 -35.60 -12.12 -15.06
CA PRO A 448 -35.19 -10.92 -15.80
C PRO A 448 -36.19 -9.76 -15.60
N TYR A 449 -35.68 -8.54 -15.39
CA TYR A 449 -36.51 -7.32 -15.39
C TYR A 449 -36.30 -6.52 -16.68
N THR A 450 -37.38 -5.97 -17.23
CA THR A 450 -37.39 -5.15 -18.44
C THR A 450 -37.64 -3.67 -18.09
N ALA A 451 -37.41 -2.76 -19.03
CA ALA A 451 -37.63 -1.34 -18.78
C ALA A 451 -39.09 -1.02 -18.41
N ARG A 452 -40.04 -1.78 -18.95
CA ARG A 452 -41.46 -1.70 -18.57
C ARG A 452 -41.69 -2.07 -17.12
N VAL A 453 -41.17 -3.22 -16.68
CA VAL A 453 -41.33 -3.69 -15.29
C VAL A 453 -40.69 -2.70 -14.32
N VAL A 454 -39.50 -2.19 -14.64
CA VAL A 454 -38.81 -1.19 -13.82
C VAL A 454 -39.64 0.11 -13.74
N ALA A 455 -40.25 0.55 -14.84
CA ALA A 455 -41.10 1.74 -14.84
C ALA A 455 -42.37 1.56 -14.00
N GLU A 456 -43.04 0.41 -14.11
CA GLU A 456 -44.21 0.08 -13.29
C GLU A 456 -43.86 0.06 -11.80
N VAL A 457 -42.72 -0.52 -11.44
CA VAL A 457 -42.20 -0.54 -10.07
C VAL A 457 -41.83 0.86 -9.60
N PHE A 458 -41.16 1.66 -10.42
CA PHE A 458 -40.82 3.04 -10.10
C PHE A 458 -42.05 3.89 -9.82
N VAL A 459 -43.11 3.73 -10.64
CA VAL A 459 -44.37 4.44 -10.40
C VAL A 459 -45.02 4.00 -9.08
N ARG A 460 -45.05 2.70 -8.81
CA ARG A 460 -45.69 2.12 -7.62
C ARG A 460 -44.99 2.52 -6.32
N GLU A 461 -43.66 2.48 -6.30
CA GLU A 461 -42.88 2.67 -5.07
C GLU A 461 -42.42 4.12 -4.87
N VAL A 462 -42.18 4.88 -5.94
CA VAL A 462 -41.62 6.24 -5.86
C VAL A 462 -42.66 7.29 -6.24
N VAL A 463 -43.18 7.26 -7.47
CA VAL A 463 -44.08 8.32 -7.98
C VAL A 463 -45.37 8.41 -7.17
N ARG A 464 -45.90 7.26 -6.71
CA ARG A 464 -47.08 7.23 -5.83
C ARG A 464 -46.90 8.03 -4.55
N LEU A 465 -45.68 8.12 -4.03
CA LEU A 465 -45.39 8.81 -2.77
C LEU A 465 -45.02 10.28 -3.02
N HIS A 466 -44.26 10.56 -4.08
CA HIS A 466 -43.52 11.81 -4.22
C HIS A 466 -43.85 12.59 -5.49
N GLY A 467 -44.64 12.03 -6.39
CA GLY A 467 -44.94 12.61 -7.70
C GLY A 467 -43.86 12.30 -8.76
N ILE A 468 -44.05 12.86 -9.95
CA ILE A 468 -43.13 12.68 -11.08
C ILE A 468 -41.98 13.68 -10.93
N PRO A 469 -40.70 13.24 -10.97
CA PRO A 469 -39.56 14.13 -10.84
C PRO A 469 -39.33 14.99 -12.08
N LEU A 470 -38.70 16.15 -11.91
CA LEU A 470 -38.27 17.04 -13.00
C LEU A 470 -37.06 16.48 -13.75
N SER A 471 -36.14 15.83 -13.04
CA SER A 471 -34.97 15.20 -13.65
C SER A 471 -34.54 13.91 -12.95
N ILE A 472 -34.01 13.00 -13.75
CA ILE A 472 -33.45 11.73 -13.28
C ILE A 472 -32.02 11.63 -13.80
N ILE A 473 -31.09 11.43 -12.88
CA ILE A 473 -29.70 11.11 -13.16
C ILE A 473 -29.50 9.61 -13.03
N SER A 474 -28.90 8.98 -14.03
CA SER A 474 -28.61 7.55 -13.96
C SER A 474 -27.32 7.22 -14.71
N ASP A 475 -26.83 6.01 -14.48
CA ASP A 475 -25.81 5.42 -15.32
C ASP A 475 -26.35 5.09 -16.73
N ARG A 476 -25.47 4.58 -17.59
CA ARG A 476 -25.81 4.14 -18.95
C ARG A 476 -26.31 2.69 -19.01
N ASN A 477 -26.97 2.19 -17.97
CA ASN A 477 -27.55 0.85 -17.98
C ASN A 477 -28.54 0.68 -19.14
N ARG A 478 -28.61 -0.52 -19.73
CA ARG A 478 -29.46 -0.85 -20.88
C ARG A 478 -30.93 -0.50 -20.66
N ILE A 479 -31.39 -0.58 -19.41
CA ILE A 479 -32.76 -0.21 -19.02
C ILE A 479 -33.00 1.30 -19.19
N PHE A 480 -32.14 2.13 -18.60
CA PHE A 480 -32.28 3.59 -18.63
C PHE A 480 -32.02 4.21 -20.01
N VAL A 481 -31.21 3.53 -20.84
CA VAL A 481 -30.92 3.95 -22.22
C VAL A 481 -31.98 3.46 -23.23
N SER A 482 -32.88 2.56 -22.82
CA SER A 482 -33.92 1.99 -23.70
C SER A 482 -34.86 3.06 -24.27
N ASN A 483 -35.35 2.84 -25.49
CA ASN A 483 -36.29 3.76 -26.14
C ASN A 483 -37.60 3.89 -25.35
N PHE A 484 -38.07 2.79 -24.76
CA PHE A 484 -39.24 2.80 -23.88
C PHE A 484 -39.07 3.76 -22.70
N TRP A 485 -37.94 3.68 -21.99
CA TRP A 485 -37.66 4.53 -20.82
C TRP A 485 -37.56 6.00 -21.22
N LYS A 486 -36.86 6.29 -22.32
CA LYS A 486 -36.71 7.65 -22.85
C LYS A 486 -38.05 8.27 -23.24
N GLU A 487 -38.87 7.56 -24.02
CA GLU A 487 -40.16 8.10 -24.48
C GLU A 487 -41.15 8.25 -23.33
N LEU A 488 -41.20 7.32 -22.37
CA LEU A 488 -42.06 7.42 -21.19
C LEU A 488 -41.81 8.71 -20.40
N PHE A 489 -40.56 8.98 -20.02
CA PHE A 489 -40.20 10.14 -19.21
C PHE A 489 -40.23 11.45 -20.00
N LYS A 490 -39.92 11.40 -21.30
CA LYS A 490 -40.07 12.56 -22.20
C LYS A 490 -41.53 13.02 -22.27
N LEU A 491 -42.48 12.10 -22.42
CA LEU A 491 -43.92 12.42 -22.44
C LEU A 491 -44.45 12.87 -21.07
N GLN A 492 -43.80 12.47 -19.98
CA GLN A 492 -44.10 12.93 -18.62
C GLN A 492 -43.41 14.27 -18.25
N GLY A 493 -42.54 14.81 -19.11
CA GLY A 493 -41.83 16.07 -18.86
C GLY A 493 -40.55 15.94 -18.03
N THR A 494 -40.12 14.73 -17.69
CA THR A 494 -38.91 14.47 -16.91
C THR A 494 -37.65 14.49 -17.80
N LYS A 495 -36.63 15.24 -17.38
CA LYS A 495 -35.34 15.33 -18.09
C LYS A 495 -34.40 14.21 -17.64
N LEU A 496 -34.08 13.29 -18.54
CA LEU A 496 -33.10 12.22 -18.28
C LEU A 496 -31.66 12.71 -18.50
N ARG A 497 -30.81 12.58 -17.48
CA ARG A 497 -29.39 12.97 -17.51
C ARG A 497 -28.51 11.74 -17.27
N MET A 498 -27.76 11.33 -18.28
CA MET A 498 -26.92 10.12 -18.19
C MET A 498 -25.50 10.47 -17.79
N SER A 499 -24.89 9.70 -16.88
CA SER A 499 -23.46 9.84 -16.54
C SER A 499 -22.54 9.50 -17.73
N THR A 500 -21.35 10.10 -17.77
CA THR A 500 -20.32 9.79 -18.78
C THR A 500 -19.82 8.35 -18.64
N ALA A 501 -19.54 7.67 -19.75
CA ALA A 501 -19.10 6.28 -19.71
C ALA A 501 -17.79 6.16 -18.90
N TYR A 502 -17.74 5.23 -17.94
CA TYR A 502 -16.59 4.99 -17.05
C TYR A 502 -16.19 6.19 -16.16
N HIS A 503 -17.13 7.08 -15.81
CA HIS A 503 -16.91 8.22 -14.91
C HIS A 503 -17.86 8.18 -13.68
N PRO A 504 -17.61 7.28 -12.70
CA PRO A 504 -18.49 7.10 -11.54
C PRO A 504 -18.65 8.38 -10.69
N GLU A 505 -17.70 9.31 -10.79
CA GLU A 505 -17.69 10.59 -10.07
C GLU A 505 -18.87 11.52 -10.41
N THR A 506 -19.56 11.30 -11.54
CA THR A 506 -20.75 12.11 -11.92
C THR A 506 -21.96 11.81 -11.03
N ASP A 507 -22.01 10.64 -10.39
CA ASP A 507 -23.07 10.26 -9.44
C ASP A 507 -22.49 9.66 -8.14
N GLY A 508 -21.47 10.33 -7.58
CA GLY A 508 -20.81 9.90 -6.35
C GLY A 508 -21.76 9.82 -5.13
N GLN A 509 -22.95 10.41 -5.21
CA GLN A 509 -23.96 10.30 -4.16
C GLN A 509 -24.57 8.89 -4.12
N THR A 510 -25.02 8.36 -5.25
CA THR A 510 -25.58 7.00 -5.30
C THR A 510 -24.52 5.95 -5.01
N GLU A 511 -23.28 6.16 -5.44
CA GLU A 511 -22.15 5.26 -5.11
C GLU A 511 -21.92 5.14 -3.60
N VAL A 512 -21.95 6.27 -2.87
CA VAL A 512 -21.81 6.27 -1.41
C VAL A 512 -22.99 5.53 -0.76
N VAL A 513 -24.21 5.74 -1.24
CA VAL A 513 -25.42 5.04 -0.77
C VAL A 513 -25.30 3.54 -0.97
N ASN A 514 -24.91 3.09 -2.17
CA ASN A 514 -24.73 1.67 -2.48
C ASN A 514 -23.71 1.02 -1.55
N ARG A 515 -22.57 1.69 -1.32
CA ARG A 515 -21.54 1.20 -0.39
C ARG A 515 -22.07 1.07 1.04
N CYS A 516 -22.89 2.01 1.50
CA CYS A 516 -23.54 1.94 2.81
C CYS A 516 -24.52 0.77 2.89
N LEU A 517 -25.40 0.60 1.88
CA LEU A 517 -26.37 -0.50 1.82
C LEU A 517 -25.68 -1.87 1.77
N GLU A 518 -24.68 -2.06 0.91
CA GLU A 518 -23.94 -3.33 0.85
C GLU A 518 -23.25 -3.64 2.18
N THR A 519 -22.70 -2.63 2.84
CA THR A 519 -22.04 -2.82 4.15
C THR A 519 -23.06 -3.17 5.22
N TYR A 520 -24.21 -2.50 5.24
CA TYR A 520 -25.33 -2.85 6.11
C TYR A 520 -25.73 -4.31 5.90
N LEU A 521 -26.06 -4.70 4.67
CA LEU A 521 -26.45 -6.07 4.34
C LEU A 521 -25.36 -7.07 4.75
N ARG A 522 -24.09 -6.81 4.43
CA ARG A 522 -22.97 -7.69 4.83
C ARG A 522 -22.90 -7.96 6.33
N CYS A 523 -23.32 -7.03 7.19
CA CYS A 523 -23.44 -7.29 8.62
C CYS A 523 -24.56 -8.31 8.93
N PHE A 524 -25.77 -8.09 8.42
CA PHE A 524 -26.93 -8.89 8.80
C PHE A 524 -27.06 -10.24 8.06
N ILE A 525 -26.45 -10.40 6.89
CA ILE A 525 -26.61 -11.59 6.04
C ILE A 525 -25.33 -12.39 5.79
N ALA A 526 -24.23 -12.10 6.50
CA ALA A 526 -22.95 -12.82 6.32
C ALA A 526 -23.12 -14.35 6.41
N ASP A 527 -23.87 -14.82 7.40
CA ASP A 527 -24.08 -16.25 7.66
C ASP A 527 -25.23 -16.85 6.84
N GLN A 528 -26.15 -16.01 6.33
CA GLN A 528 -27.27 -16.42 5.49
C GLN A 528 -27.49 -15.46 4.31
N PRO A 529 -26.64 -15.50 3.26
CA PRO A 529 -26.70 -14.51 2.18
C PRO A 529 -28.03 -14.48 1.42
N LYS A 530 -28.82 -15.55 1.45
CA LYS A 530 -30.11 -15.67 0.74
C LYS A 530 -31.28 -14.97 1.45
N THR A 531 -31.09 -14.31 2.59
CA THR A 531 -32.17 -13.65 3.35
C THR A 531 -32.18 -12.12 3.21
N TRP A 532 -31.33 -11.54 2.36
CA TRP A 532 -31.16 -10.08 2.23
C TRP A 532 -32.44 -9.32 1.90
N SER A 533 -33.40 -9.90 1.17
CA SER A 533 -34.65 -9.22 0.84
C SER A 533 -35.47 -8.85 2.08
N ASN A 534 -35.31 -9.58 3.19
CA ASN A 534 -36.02 -9.32 4.45
C ASN A 534 -35.47 -8.09 5.19
N TRP A 535 -34.23 -7.70 4.89
CA TRP A 535 -33.52 -6.64 5.57
C TRP A 535 -33.64 -5.29 4.86
N LEU A 536 -34.17 -5.24 3.64
CA LEU A 536 -34.23 -3.99 2.87
C LEU A 536 -35.09 -2.92 3.50
N SER A 537 -36.29 -3.25 4.00
CA SER A 537 -37.16 -2.28 4.67
C SER A 537 -36.51 -1.70 5.93
N TRP A 538 -35.75 -2.53 6.66
CA TRP A 538 -34.97 -2.09 7.81
C TRP A 538 -33.75 -1.26 7.41
N ALA A 539 -33.10 -1.60 6.30
CA ALA A 539 -31.98 -0.84 5.74
C ALA A 539 -32.42 0.55 5.26
N GLU A 540 -33.58 0.64 4.61
CA GLU A 540 -34.16 1.90 4.14
C GLU A 540 -34.53 2.80 5.32
N LEU A 541 -35.25 2.26 6.31
CA LEU A 541 -35.56 2.98 7.54
C LEU A 541 -34.28 3.44 8.24
N TRP A 542 -33.32 2.54 8.44
CA TRP A 542 -32.03 2.86 9.05
C TRP A 542 -31.32 4.00 8.33
N PHE A 543 -31.24 3.94 7.00
CA PHE A 543 -30.52 4.94 6.22
C PHE A 543 -31.22 6.31 6.30
N ASN A 544 -32.55 6.33 6.20
CA ASN A 544 -33.34 7.56 6.20
C ASN A 544 -33.44 8.20 7.59
N THR A 545 -33.33 7.44 8.68
CA THR A 545 -33.33 7.97 10.06
C THR A 545 -31.93 8.14 10.66
N SER A 546 -30.87 7.84 9.90
CA SER A 546 -29.49 8.07 10.33
C SER A 546 -29.07 9.51 10.03
N TYR A 547 -28.17 10.05 10.85
CA TYR A 547 -27.65 11.40 10.66
C TYR A 547 -26.65 11.45 9.48
N HIS A 548 -26.81 12.45 8.60
CA HIS A 548 -25.90 12.68 7.48
C HIS A 548 -25.09 13.97 7.68
N ALA A 549 -23.77 13.84 7.70
CA ALA A 549 -22.88 14.97 7.96
C ALA A 549 -22.97 16.08 6.88
N SER A 550 -23.32 15.74 5.64
CA SER A 550 -23.45 16.70 4.54
C SER A 550 -24.68 17.59 4.63
N THR A 551 -25.75 17.11 5.29
CA THR A 551 -27.02 17.82 5.43
C THR A 551 -27.24 18.36 6.85
N GLY A 552 -26.46 17.89 7.83
CA GLY A 552 -26.59 18.30 9.23
C GLY A 552 -27.86 17.77 9.92
N GLN A 553 -28.63 16.91 9.25
CA GLN A 553 -29.92 16.37 9.69
C GLN A 553 -30.11 14.96 9.10
N THR A 554 -31.12 14.23 9.56
CA THR A 554 -31.53 12.96 8.93
C THR A 554 -32.33 13.22 7.65
N PRO A 555 -32.23 12.37 6.61
CA PRO A 555 -33.08 12.48 5.43
C PRO A 555 -34.57 12.50 5.76
N TYR A 556 -34.99 11.75 6.79
CA TYR A 556 -36.35 11.75 7.30
C TYR A 556 -36.80 13.14 7.77
N GLU A 557 -35.97 13.83 8.56
CA GLU A 557 -36.27 15.19 9.04
C GLU A 557 -36.42 16.18 7.90
N ILE A 558 -35.58 16.07 6.87
CA ILE A 558 -35.61 16.98 5.72
C ILE A 558 -36.89 16.78 4.90
N VAL A 559 -37.32 15.53 4.70
CA VAL A 559 -38.53 15.22 3.92
C VAL A 559 -39.81 15.53 4.70
N TYR A 560 -39.86 15.21 5.99
CA TYR A 560 -41.09 15.30 6.78
C TYR A 560 -41.17 16.51 7.72
N GLY A 561 -40.11 17.30 7.83
CA GLY A 561 -40.02 18.47 8.71
C GLY A 561 -40.10 18.14 10.21
N ARG A 562 -39.89 16.87 10.59
CA ARG A 562 -39.99 16.39 11.98
C ARG A 562 -38.99 15.26 12.25
N PRO A 563 -38.51 15.11 13.50
CA PRO A 563 -37.62 14.02 13.86
C PRO A 563 -38.25 12.65 13.58
N PRO A 564 -37.44 11.64 13.25
CA PRO A 564 -37.93 10.28 13.06
C PRO A 564 -38.58 9.77 14.35
N PRO A 565 -39.69 9.00 14.25
CA PRO A 565 -40.32 8.41 15.41
C PRO A 565 -39.31 7.58 16.21
N VAL A 566 -39.27 7.77 17.52
CA VAL A 566 -38.43 6.95 18.40
C VAL A 566 -38.85 5.49 18.23
N ILE A 567 -37.92 4.63 17.85
CA ILE A 567 -38.16 3.18 17.86
C ILE A 567 -38.28 2.78 19.33
N THR A 568 -39.51 2.74 19.84
CA THR A 568 -39.80 2.35 21.23
C THR A 568 -39.27 0.94 21.46
N ARG A 569 -38.47 0.78 22.52
CA ARG A 569 -38.15 -0.56 23.03
C ARG A 569 -39.45 -1.21 23.44
N TRP A 570 -39.69 -2.40 22.92
CA TRP A 570 -40.77 -3.23 23.40
C TRP A 570 -40.55 -3.51 24.90
N LEU A 571 -41.53 -3.18 25.72
CA LEU A 571 -41.61 -3.65 27.10
C LEU A 571 -42.12 -5.09 27.04
N GLN A 572 -41.39 -6.03 27.65
CA GLN A 572 -41.78 -7.43 27.72
C GLN A 572 -43.23 -7.56 28.22
N GLY A 573 -44.13 -8.02 27.34
CA GLY A 573 -45.52 -8.31 27.66
C GLY A 573 -45.99 -9.54 26.89
N GLU A 574 -46.90 -10.33 27.46
CA GLU A 574 -47.44 -11.50 26.77
C GLU A 574 -48.35 -11.06 25.62
N THR A 575 -48.07 -11.55 24.40
CA THR A 575 -48.92 -11.30 23.24
C THR A 575 -49.77 -12.54 22.98
N ARG A 576 -51.07 -12.37 22.72
CA ARG A 576 -51.98 -13.48 22.39
C ARG A 576 -51.75 -14.07 20.99
N VAL A 577 -50.86 -13.47 20.19
CA VAL A 577 -50.62 -13.86 18.78
C VAL A 577 -49.19 -14.37 18.62
N GLU A 578 -49.03 -15.68 18.48
CA GLU A 578 -47.73 -16.35 18.40
C GLU A 578 -46.84 -15.82 17.27
N ALA A 579 -47.43 -15.43 16.13
CA ALA A 579 -46.68 -14.83 15.01
C ALA A 579 -46.03 -13.48 15.38
N VAL A 580 -46.71 -12.66 16.19
CA VAL A 580 -46.19 -11.37 16.67
C VAL A 580 -45.06 -11.61 17.68
N GLN A 581 -45.23 -12.59 18.56
CA GLN A 581 -44.19 -12.96 19.52
C GLN A 581 -42.93 -13.49 18.82
N LYS A 582 -43.08 -14.30 17.77
CA LYS A 582 -41.98 -14.82 16.96
C LYS A 582 -41.24 -13.72 16.19
N GLU A 583 -41.96 -12.79 15.57
CA GLU A 583 -41.37 -11.67 14.83
C GLU A 583 -40.63 -10.67 15.75
N LEU A 584 -41.14 -10.43 16.95
CA LEU A 584 -40.48 -9.62 17.98
C LEU A 584 -39.22 -10.31 18.53
N LEU A 585 -39.27 -11.63 18.76
CA LEU A 585 -38.10 -12.42 19.19
C LEU A 585 -37.01 -12.45 18.10
N ASP A 586 -37.38 -12.61 16.84
CA ASP A 586 -36.44 -12.59 15.70
C ASP A 586 -35.75 -11.22 15.56
N LYS A 587 -36.48 -10.11 15.82
CA LYS A 587 -35.94 -8.75 15.83
C LYS A 587 -34.96 -8.53 16.97
N ASP A 588 -35.27 -9.01 18.17
CA ASP A 588 -34.37 -8.89 19.34
C ASP A 588 -33.12 -9.77 19.19
N GLU A 589 -33.24 -10.94 18.60
CA GLU A 589 -32.11 -11.81 18.27
C GLU A 589 -31.20 -11.17 17.22
N ALA A 590 -31.76 -10.55 16.18
CA ALA A 590 -30.98 -9.83 15.18
C ALA A 590 -30.23 -8.61 15.76
N LEU A 591 -30.87 -7.85 16.66
CA LEU A 591 -30.21 -6.74 17.36
C LEU A 591 -29.09 -7.23 18.28
N ARG A 592 -29.26 -8.40 18.92
CA ARG A 592 -28.23 -9.05 19.73
C ARG A 592 -27.04 -9.50 18.89
N GLN A 593 -27.30 -10.12 17.74
CA GLN A 593 -26.28 -10.54 16.78
C GLN A 593 -25.52 -9.34 16.20
N LEU A 594 -26.22 -8.25 15.87
CA LEU A 594 -25.61 -7.01 15.40
C LEU A 594 -24.66 -6.41 16.44
N ARG A 595 -25.09 -6.32 17.70
CA ARG A 595 -24.23 -5.84 18.80
C ARG A 595 -22.98 -6.72 18.95
N ALA A 596 -23.14 -8.04 18.89
CA ALA A 596 -22.01 -8.98 18.97
C ALA A 596 -21.06 -8.88 17.77
N GLN A 597 -21.56 -8.55 16.57
CA GLN A 597 -20.72 -8.34 15.38
C GLN A 597 -20.01 -6.99 15.39
N LEU A 598 -20.70 -5.91 15.79
CA LEU A 598 -20.11 -4.58 15.95
C LEU A 598 -18.99 -4.58 17.00
N GLN A 599 -19.21 -5.29 18.12
CA GLN A 599 -18.18 -5.50 19.13
C GLN A 599 -16.98 -6.24 18.54
N ARG A 600 -17.19 -7.35 17.83
CA ARG A 600 -16.12 -8.10 17.14
C ARG A 600 -15.38 -7.27 16.07
N ALA A 601 -16.03 -6.31 15.44
CA ALA A 601 -15.41 -5.41 14.47
C ALA A 601 -14.56 -4.34 15.16
N GLN A 602 -15.09 -3.74 16.24
CA GLN A 602 -14.34 -2.81 17.09
C GLN A 602 -13.12 -3.50 17.73
N ASP A 603 -13.27 -4.72 18.25
CA ASP A 603 -12.18 -5.48 18.87
C ASP A 603 -11.08 -5.81 17.86
N ARG A 604 -11.44 -6.12 16.61
CA ARG A 604 -10.47 -6.33 15.53
C ARG A 604 -9.73 -5.04 15.15
N LEU A 605 -10.45 -3.93 15.02
CA LEU A 605 -9.86 -2.61 14.78
C LEU A 605 -8.91 -2.20 15.90
N LYS A 606 -9.32 -2.42 17.16
CA LYS A 606 -8.53 -2.19 18.36
C LYS A 606 -7.27 -3.06 18.37
N GLN A 607 -7.39 -4.38 18.18
CA GLN A 607 -6.23 -5.28 18.10
C GLN A 607 -5.25 -4.91 16.99
N MET A 608 -5.72 -4.46 15.83
CA MET A 608 -4.84 -4.04 14.73
C MET A 608 -4.17 -2.69 14.98
N ALA A 609 -4.88 -1.74 15.59
CA ALA A 609 -4.32 -0.43 15.96
C ALA A 609 -3.32 -0.56 17.12
N ASP A 610 -3.65 -1.36 18.13
CA ASP A 610 -2.87 -1.55 19.35
C ASP A 610 -1.58 -2.34 19.10
N ARG A 611 -1.51 -3.17 18.04
CA ARG A 611 -0.26 -3.82 17.60
C ARG A 611 0.91 -2.86 17.36
N LYS A 612 0.64 -1.57 17.09
CA LYS A 612 1.65 -0.53 16.85
C LYS A 612 1.65 0.55 17.94
N ARG A 613 0.89 0.37 19.02
CA ARG A 613 0.76 1.32 20.14
C ARG A 613 1.23 0.63 21.42
N TYR A 614 1.60 1.42 22.41
CA TYR A 614 1.87 0.94 23.76
C TYR A 614 1.13 1.83 24.74
N ASP A 615 0.69 1.24 25.84
CA ASP A 615 -0.08 1.93 26.86
C ASP A 615 0.83 2.93 27.61
N ARG A 616 0.28 4.10 27.93
CA ARG A 616 0.99 5.15 28.66
C ARG A 616 0.04 5.69 29.74
N SER A 617 0.55 5.79 30.96
CA SER A 617 -0.13 6.40 32.09
C SER A 617 0.78 7.44 32.73
N PHE A 618 0.17 8.42 33.39
CA PHE A 618 0.86 9.49 34.13
C PHE A 618 0.21 9.59 35.51
N GLU A 619 1.00 9.85 36.53
CA GLU A 619 0.49 10.07 37.89
C GLU A 619 0.16 11.56 38.11
N VAL A 620 -0.82 11.83 38.96
CA VAL A 620 -1.21 13.20 39.31
C VAL A 620 -0.03 13.88 40.01
N GLY A 621 0.45 14.99 39.45
CA GLY A 621 1.65 15.70 39.91
C GLY A 621 2.90 15.50 39.02
N GLU A 622 2.84 14.61 38.02
CA GLU A 622 3.95 14.44 37.07
C GLU A 622 3.98 15.53 35.99
N TRP A 623 5.17 16.08 35.74
CA TRP A 623 5.39 17.01 34.65
C TRP A 623 5.35 16.30 33.28
N VAL A 624 4.55 16.84 32.35
CA VAL A 624 4.39 16.31 30.99
C VAL A 624 4.49 17.40 29.92
N PHE A 625 5.13 17.08 28.80
CA PHE A 625 5.13 17.88 27.59
C PHE A 625 3.93 17.54 26.69
N VAL A 626 3.20 18.55 26.23
CA VAL A 626 2.11 18.42 25.25
C VAL A 626 2.62 18.66 23.84
N LYS A 627 2.33 17.76 22.91
CA LYS A 627 2.69 17.90 21.49
C LYS A 627 1.65 18.74 20.74
N LEU A 628 1.92 20.03 20.59
CA LEU A 628 1.08 20.97 19.83
C LEU A 628 1.33 20.84 18.32
N ARG A 629 0.27 21.04 17.50
CA ARG A 629 0.35 21.04 16.03
C ARG A 629 0.06 22.44 15.51
N ALA A 630 1.11 23.21 15.23
CA ALA A 630 1.04 24.62 14.83
C ALA A 630 0.17 24.96 13.59
N HIS A 631 -0.26 23.97 12.78
CA HIS A 631 -1.03 24.21 11.54
C HIS A 631 -2.56 24.04 11.68
N ARG A 632 -3.06 23.73 12.88
CA ARG A 632 -4.51 23.53 13.12
C ARG A 632 -5.09 24.44 14.21
N GLN A 633 -4.28 25.31 14.81
CA GLN A 633 -4.70 26.21 15.88
C GLN A 633 -4.34 27.64 15.45
N GLN A 634 -5.36 28.49 15.30
CA GLN A 634 -5.20 29.90 14.93
C GLN A 634 -4.74 30.77 16.11
N SER A 635 -4.71 30.22 17.32
CA SER A 635 -4.38 30.93 18.57
C SER A 635 -2.89 30.98 18.91
N VAL A 636 -1.99 30.51 18.03
CA VAL A 636 -0.54 30.63 18.24
C VAL A 636 -0.02 31.66 17.24
N VAL A 637 0.49 32.78 17.74
CA VAL A 637 0.95 33.94 16.95
C VAL A 637 1.68 33.48 15.69
N CYS A 638 1.13 33.82 14.52
CA CYS A 638 1.69 33.43 13.23
C CYS A 638 2.94 34.26 12.94
N ARG A 639 4.13 33.72 13.25
CA ARG A 639 5.41 34.32 12.86
C ARG A 639 6.07 33.53 11.73
N ILE A 640 6.75 34.27 10.86
CA ILE A 640 7.20 33.91 9.50
C ILE A 640 8.14 32.68 9.46
N TYR A 641 8.71 32.23 10.59
CA TYR A 641 9.64 31.09 10.66
C TYR A 641 9.30 30.10 11.80
N ALA A 642 8.18 29.37 11.67
CA ALA A 642 7.61 28.50 12.71
C ALA A 642 8.40 27.25 13.14
N LYS A 643 9.61 27.00 12.62
CA LYS A 643 10.41 25.79 12.94
C LYS A 643 11.52 25.99 13.98
N LEU A 644 11.76 27.22 14.44
CA LEU A 644 12.97 27.56 15.22
C LEU A 644 12.74 28.39 16.49
N ALA A 645 11.51 28.56 16.98
CA ALA A 645 11.24 29.34 18.20
C ALA A 645 10.88 28.45 19.40
N ALA A 646 11.42 28.78 20.58
CA ALA A 646 11.01 28.22 21.87
C ALA A 646 9.65 28.83 22.29
N SER A 647 8.83 28.01 22.95
CA SER A 647 7.44 28.30 23.30
C SER A 647 7.31 29.23 24.51
N VAL A 648 6.50 30.29 24.37
CA VAL A 648 5.86 30.96 25.51
C VAL A 648 4.37 31.04 25.21
N GLY A 649 3.55 30.55 26.15
CA GLY A 649 2.10 30.78 26.26
C GLY A 649 1.24 30.09 25.19
N SER A 650 0.45 29.09 25.58
CA SER A 650 -0.62 28.58 24.72
C SER A 650 -1.90 28.29 25.51
N CYS A 651 -2.97 29.05 25.21
CA CYS A 651 -4.33 28.80 25.66
C CYS A 651 -4.89 27.57 24.91
N VAL A 652 -4.79 26.39 25.54
CA VAL A 652 -5.33 25.13 25.01
C VAL A 652 -6.15 24.46 26.11
N HIS A 653 -7.35 23.98 25.76
CA HIS A 653 -8.25 23.28 26.69
C HIS A 653 -7.48 22.19 27.47
N PRO A 654 -7.62 22.08 28.81
CA PRO A 654 -6.73 21.29 29.67
C PRO A 654 -6.91 19.76 29.56
N VAL A 655 -7.59 19.28 28.51
CA VAL A 655 -7.89 17.86 28.31
C VAL A 655 -7.21 17.37 27.04
N PHE A 656 -6.20 16.52 27.21
CA PHE A 656 -5.41 15.97 26.11
C PHE A 656 -5.46 14.44 26.11
N HIS A 657 -5.55 13.86 24.91
CA HIS A 657 -5.37 12.42 24.78
C HIS A 657 -3.92 12.03 25.08
N VAL A 658 -3.70 10.97 25.85
CA VAL A 658 -2.39 10.52 26.38
C VAL A 658 -1.30 10.33 25.31
N SER A 659 -1.70 10.06 24.06
CA SER A 659 -0.78 9.96 22.91
C SER A 659 -0.10 11.27 22.53
N LEU A 660 -0.64 12.40 22.97
CA LEU A 660 -0.11 13.75 22.76
C LEU A 660 0.83 14.18 23.89
N LEU A 661 0.95 13.38 24.95
CA LEU A 661 1.74 13.68 26.13
C LEU A 661 3.06 12.90 26.14
N LYS A 662 4.11 13.52 26.70
CA LYS A 662 5.43 12.91 26.92
C LYS A 662 5.94 13.31 28.31
N LYS A 663 6.34 12.34 29.14
CA LYS A 663 6.89 12.61 30.49
C LYS A 663 8.13 13.51 30.41
N VAL A 664 8.20 14.50 31.29
CA VAL A 664 9.39 15.35 31.48
C VAL A 664 10.43 14.57 32.29
N VAL A 665 11.70 14.69 31.93
CA VAL A 665 12.83 14.06 32.64
C VAL A 665 13.85 15.15 32.97
N GLY A 666 13.97 15.51 34.25
CA GLY A 666 14.83 16.59 34.77
C GLY A 666 14.10 17.50 35.77
N THR A 667 14.84 18.30 36.55
CA THR A 667 14.29 19.33 37.45
C THR A 667 13.91 20.58 36.64
N TYR A 668 12.62 20.95 36.67
CA TYR A 668 12.09 22.18 36.09
C TYR A 668 11.60 23.09 37.23
N HIS A 669 11.92 24.37 37.15
CA HIS A 669 11.44 25.39 38.08
C HIS A 669 10.16 26.02 37.53
N GLU A 670 9.23 26.39 38.43
CA GLU A 670 8.06 27.20 38.10
C GLU A 670 8.52 28.58 37.62
N GLU A 671 8.20 28.94 36.38
CA GLU A 671 8.11 30.35 35.98
C GLU A 671 6.68 30.83 36.27
N GLU A 672 6.59 32.05 36.82
CA GLU A 672 5.41 32.71 37.36
C GLU A 672 4.26 32.86 36.35
N ALA A 673 3.04 32.70 36.89
CA ALA A 673 1.72 33.11 36.39
C ALA A 673 1.42 32.84 34.89
N LEU A 674 0.57 31.85 34.64
CA LEU A 674 -0.16 31.71 33.38
C LEU A 674 -1.10 32.92 33.20
N PRO A 675 -1.12 33.60 32.04
CA PRO A 675 -2.05 34.71 31.79
C PRO A 675 -3.51 34.23 31.82
N GLU A 676 -4.42 35.09 32.29
CA GLU A 676 -5.86 34.84 32.34
C GLU A 676 -6.45 34.52 30.95
N LEU A 677 -7.46 33.65 30.95
CA LEU A 677 -8.18 33.20 29.76
C LEU A 677 -8.90 34.38 29.08
N GLU A 678 -8.28 35.00 28.08
CA GLU A 678 -9.03 35.78 27.08
C GLU A 678 -9.55 34.84 25.99
N GLY A 679 -10.85 34.55 26.02
CA GLY A 679 -11.54 33.95 24.86
C GLY A 679 -12.69 32.97 25.12
N GLU A 680 -13.53 33.19 26.13
CA GLU A 680 -14.95 32.76 26.08
C GLU A 680 -15.90 33.91 25.69
N ASN A 681 -15.37 35.10 25.40
CA ASN A 681 -16.18 36.19 24.85
C ASN A 681 -15.95 36.26 23.35
N GLY A 682 -17.00 35.99 22.59
CA GLY A 682 -17.09 36.36 21.19
C GLY A 682 -16.72 37.85 21.01
N VAL A 683 -16.38 38.21 19.78
CA VAL A 683 -16.20 39.61 19.36
C VAL A 683 -17.18 40.48 20.14
N LEU A 684 -16.69 41.37 21.01
CA LEU A 684 -17.55 42.32 21.70
C LEU A 684 -18.03 43.30 20.63
N ILE A 685 -19.24 43.04 20.14
CA ILE A 685 -19.89 43.89 19.15
C ILE A 685 -20.61 45.00 19.94
N GLU A 686 -20.19 46.25 19.74
CA GLU A 686 -20.86 47.40 20.35
C GLU A 686 -22.03 47.85 19.45
N PRO A 687 -23.20 48.20 20.01
CA PRO A 687 -24.28 48.79 19.22
C PRO A 687 -23.85 50.17 18.72
N GLU A 688 -23.95 50.40 17.41
CA GLU A 688 -23.61 51.68 16.79
C GLU A 688 -24.84 52.58 16.65
N ARG A 689 -25.98 52.02 16.21
CA ARG A 689 -27.21 52.78 16.02
C ARG A 689 -28.46 51.91 16.06
N VAL A 690 -29.59 52.46 16.54
CA VAL A 690 -30.91 51.84 16.38
C VAL A 690 -31.56 52.28 15.09
N LEU A 691 -32.02 51.32 14.30
CA LEU A 691 -32.64 51.54 12.99
C LEU A 691 -34.18 51.54 13.04
N ALA A 692 -34.79 50.75 13.93
CA ALA A 692 -36.26 50.66 14.08
C ALA A 692 -36.67 50.06 15.45
N SER A 693 -37.94 50.19 15.85
CA SER A 693 -38.52 49.54 17.04
C SER A 693 -39.83 48.82 16.70
N ARG A 694 -40.14 47.73 17.43
CA ARG A 694 -41.40 46.97 17.29
C ARG A 694 -41.81 46.32 18.60
N VAL A 695 -43.09 46.02 18.75
CA VAL A 695 -43.64 45.29 19.91
C VAL A 695 -44.09 43.91 19.44
N VAL A 696 -43.61 42.85 20.08
CA VAL A 696 -43.93 41.46 19.72
C VAL A 696 -44.50 40.73 20.92
N GLN A 697 -45.53 39.91 20.70
CA GLN A 697 -46.10 39.06 21.75
C GLN A 697 -45.32 37.74 21.82
N VAL A 698 -44.63 37.51 22.93
CA VAL A 698 -43.90 36.26 23.21
C VAL A 698 -44.43 35.70 24.52
N GLN A 699 -44.95 34.47 24.50
CA GLN A 699 -45.52 33.79 25.68
C GLN A 699 -46.57 34.62 26.44
N ASN A 700 -47.48 35.29 25.71
CA ASN A 700 -48.57 36.13 26.23
C ASN A 700 -48.17 37.48 26.87
N GLU A 701 -46.88 37.82 26.92
CA GLU A 701 -46.40 39.14 27.34
C GLU A 701 -45.97 39.98 26.14
N LYS A 702 -46.16 41.30 26.25
CA LYS A 702 -45.73 42.26 25.21
C LYS A 702 -44.28 42.63 25.49
N VAL A 703 -43.40 42.30 24.55
CA VAL A 703 -41.96 42.58 24.65
C VAL A 703 -41.58 43.58 23.57
N ASP A 704 -40.89 44.65 23.98
CA ASP A 704 -40.39 45.69 23.09
C ASP A 704 -39.02 45.30 22.52
N GLN A 705 -38.91 45.25 21.20
CA GLN A 705 -37.67 44.94 20.48
C GLN A 705 -37.19 46.13 19.66
N ILE A 706 -35.87 46.29 19.55
CA ILE A 706 -35.20 47.30 18.74
C ILE A 706 -34.28 46.64 17.71
N LEU A 707 -34.20 47.22 16.51
CA LEU A 707 -33.31 46.78 15.44
C LEU A 707 -31.97 47.51 15.59
N VAL A 708 -30.94 46.79 16.00
CA VAL A 708 -29.61 47.34 16.33
C VAL A 708 -28.66 47.10 15.16
N GLN A 709 -28.07 48.19 14.64
CA GLN A 709 -26.91 48.13 13.78
C GLN A 709 -25.65 48.11 14.65
N TRP A 710 -24.75 47.20 14.32
CA TRP A 710 -23.57 46.88 15.08
C TRP A 710 -22.32 47.55 14.50
N LYS A 711 -21.41 47.99 15.37
CA LYS A 711 -20.23 48.76 14.99
C LYS A 711 -19.33 47.98 14.05
N GLY A 712 -19.12 48.52 12.85
CA GLY A 712 -18.30 47.90 11.80
C GLY A 712 -19.05 46.92 10.90
N GLN A 713 -20.39 46.83 11.01
CA GLN A 713 -21.25 46.05 10.13
C GLN A 713 -22.20 46.94 9.30
N GLY A 714 -22.54 46.48 8.10
CA GLY A 714 -23.48 47.17 7.20
C GLY A 714 -24.89 47.22 7.79
N ALA A 715 -25.73 48.17 7.33
CA ALA A 715 -27.11 48.31 7.85
C ALA A 715 -27.98 47.09 7.53
N GLU A 716 -27.63 46.35 6.47
CA GLU A 716 -28.22 45.07 6.08
C GLU A 716 -27.95 43.92 7.07
N GLU A 717 -26.98 44.05 7.98
CA GLU A 717 -26.63 43.02 8.98
C GLU A 717 -27.23 43.30 10.37
N ALA A 718 -28.13 44.29 10.50
CA ALA A 718 -28.76 44.65 11.76
C ALA A 718 -29.71 43.56 12.31
N THR A 719 -29.77 43.40 13.65
CA THR A 719 -30.57 42.36 14.33
C THR A 719 -31.62 42.93 15.29
N TRP A 720 -32.74 42.22 15.46
CA TRP A 720 -33.82 42.60 16.38
C TRP A 720 -33.58 42.00 17.77
N ASP A 721 -33.33 42.86 18.75
CA ASP A 721 -32.97 42.49 20.12
C ASP A 721 -33.90 43.16 21.14
N ASP A 722 -34.05 42.56 22.33
CA ASP A 722 -34.92 43.08 23.40
C ASP A 722 -34.38 44.41 23.94
N ALA A 723 -35.24 45.43 23.98
CA ALA A 723 -34.87 46.77 24.41
C ALA A 723 -34.39 46.83 25.86
N VAL A 724 -34.90 45.98 26.75
CA VAL A 724 -34.50 45.90 28.17
C VAL A 724 -33.14 45.23 28.29
N MET A 725 -32.91 44.16 27.52
CA MET A 725 -31.63 43.45 27.47
C MET A 725 -30.50 44.36 26.97
N ILE A 726 -30.74 45.10 25.89
CA ILE A 726 -29.75 46.01 25.31
C ILE A 726 -29.42 47.16 26.27
N ARG A 727 -30.42 47.75 26.96
CA ARG A 727 -30.16 48.78 28.00
C ARG A 727 -29.39 48.24 29.20
N SER A 728 -29.62 46.98 29.58
CA SER A 728 -28.89 46.33 30.67
C SER A 728 -27.44 46.03 30.28
N GLN A 729 -27.19 45.60 29.05
CA GLN A 729 -25.87 45.20 28.58
C GLN A 729 -25.01 46.39 28.12
N PHE A 730 -25.64 47.47 27.62
CA PHE A 730 -24.97 48.68 27.15
C PHE A 730 -25.60 49.93 27.80
N PRO A 731 -25.35 50.19 29.10
CA PRO A 731 -26.04 51.24 29.86
C PRO A 731 -25.74 52.66 29.39
N GLN A 732 -24.62 52.86 28.69
CA GLN A 732 -24.19 54.15 28.16
C GLN A 732 -24.69 54.45 26.74
N PHE A 733 -25.42 53.50 26.13
CA PHE A 733 -26.03 53.67 24.81
C PHE A 733 -27.41 54.35 24.96
N CYS A 734 -27.43 55.68 24.88
CA CYS A 734 -28.67 56.48 24.98
C CYS A 734 -29.56 56.32 23.74
N LEU A 735 -30.78 55.81 23.94
CA LEU A 735 -31.76 55.52 22.89
C LEU A 735 -32.59 56.73 22.44
N GLU A 736 -32.37 57.92 23.01
CA GLU A 736 -33.35 59.02 22.93
C GLU A 736 -33.21 59.95 21.72
N ASP A 737 -32.14 59.89 20.93
CA ASP A 737 -31.86 60.97 19.97
C ASP A 737 -32.35 60.80 18.53
N LYS A 738 -33.08 59.73 18.17
CA LYS A 738 -33.75 59.65 16.84
C LYS A 738 -35.11 58.97 16.91
N THR A 739 -36.11 59.74 17.30
CA THR A 739 -37.54 59.45 17.10
C THR A 739 -37.84 59.23 15.62
N ILE A 740 -38.29 58.02 15.25
CA ILE A 740 -39.03 57.81 14.00
C ILE A 740 -40.37 57.15 14.33
N VAL A 741 -41.40 57.87 13.91
CA VAL A 741 -42.81 57.82 14.25
C VAL A 741 -43.48 56.48 13.91
N SER A 742 -44.35 56.06 14.83
CA SER A 742 -45.37 55.01 14.70
C SER A 742 -46.24 55.17 13.45
N GLY A 743 -46.38 54.11 12.64
CA GLY A 743 -47.34 54.04 11.54
C GLY A 743 -48.12 52.73 11.56
N GLY A 744 -49.39 52.81 11.95
CA GLY A 744 -50.36 51.72 11.81
C GLY A 744 -51.17 51.79 10.51
N SER A 745 -51.76 50.65 10.17
CA SER A 745 -53.05 50.45 9.46
C SER A 745 -53.23 50.77 7.96
N ILE A 746 -53.77 49.74 7.25
CA ILE A 746 -54.89 49.76 6.28
C ILE A 746 -54.62 49.87 4.75
N VAL A 747 -54.99 48.77 4.06
CA VAL A 747 -55.76 48.60 2.79
C VAL A 747 -55.28 49.24 1.48
N ARG A 748 -55.08 48.37 0.46
CA ARG A 748 -55.58 48.62 -0.91
C ARG A 748 -56.27 47.40 -1.51
N THR A 749 -57.58 47.58 -1.68
CA THR A 749 -58.55 46.86 -2.48
C THR A 749 -58.31 47.04 -3.99
N LEU A 750 -58.49 45.98 -4.77
CA LEU A 750 -58.94 46.03 -6.17
C LEU A 750 -60.01 44.95 -6.33
N GLY A 751 -61.23 45.36 -6.73
CA GLY A 751 -62.45 44.55 -6.79
C GLY A 751 -62.62 43.70 -8.07
N PRO A 752 -63.85 43.37 -8.49
CA PRO A 752 -64.50 42.10 -8.15
C PRO A 752 -64.86 41.20 -9.36
N ARG A 753 -65.42 40.01 -9.05
CA ARG A 753 -66.14 38.98 -9.87
C ARG A 753 -65.30 37.72 -10.14
N GLU A 754 -65.76 36.49 -9.99
CA GLU A 754 -67.05 35.88 -9.63
C GLU A 754 -66.75 34.42 -9.20
N TRP A 755 -67.47 33.89 -8.21
CA TRP A 755 -67.25 32.54 -7.70
C TRP A 755 -67.95 31.49 -8.59
N ILE A 756 -67.19 30.56 -9.19
CA ILE A 756 -67.77 29.37 -9.79
C ILE A 756 -67.84 28.27 -8.73
N VAL A 757 -69.05 28.07 -8.20
CA VAL A 757 -69.41 26.95 -7.33
C VAL A 757 -69.71 25.74 -8.22
N TYR A 758 -68.90 24.67 -8.12
CA TYR A 758 -69.28 23.35 -8.64
C TYR A 758 -69.86 22.50 -7.52
N SER A 759 -71.15 22.22 -7.60
CA SER A 759 -71.88 21.35 -6.69
C SER A 759 -71.76 19.87 -7.08
N ARG A 760 -71.62 19.01 -6.07
CA ARG A 760 -71.62 17.54 -6.17
C ARG A 760 -72.85 17.03 -6.93
N ARG A 761 -72.64 16.27 -8.01
CA ARG A 761 -73.67 15.37 -8.53
C ARG A 761 -73.61 14.02 -7.80
N LYS A 762 -74.79 13.67 -7.28
CA LYS A 762 -75.17 12.46 -6.56
C LYS A 762 -75.09 11.22 -7.48
N ASN A 763 -74.74 10.08 -6.88
CA ASN A 763 -75.12 8.72 -7.32
C ASN A 763 -76.60 8.67 -7.69
N ILE A 764 -77.01 7.87 -8.71
CA ILE A 764 -77.89 6.66 -8.67
C ILE A 764 -77.73 5.88 -10.04
N PRO A 765 -78.29 4.67 -10.28
CA PRO A 765 -77.66 3.35 -10.13
C PRO A 765 -77.54 2.52 -11.44
N LYS A 766 -77.02 1.30 -11.27
CA LYS A 766 -76.98 0.17 -12.22
C LYS A 766 -78.29 -0.10 -12.98
N SER A 767 -78.15 -0.36 -14.27
CA SER A 767 -78.70 -1.54 -14.99
C SER A 767 -77.84 -1.81 -16.21
#